data_AF-A0A2W4TYR9-F1
#
_entry.id   AF-A0A2W4TYR9-F1
#
_cell.length_a   1.000
_cell.length_b   1.000
_cell.length_c   1.000
_cell.angle_alpha   90.00
_cell.angle_beta   90.00
_cell.angle_gamma   90.00
#
_symmetry.space_group_name_H-M   'P 1'
#
loop_
_entity.id
_entity.type
_entity.pdbx_description
1 polymer ?
#
loop_
_entity_poly.entity_id
_entity_poly.type
_entity_poly.pdbx_seq_one_letter_code
_entity_poly.pdbx_strand_id
1 'polypeptide(L)'
;MSSGVHPTAARDELIRIIRQVRRRWRLKNALRGAAITLAAGAAVLLASAWGIERLGFSPGAIVALRVMLLVAVVALLIRFVLVPLFRRVSDERVALYIEEHEPSLQAMVVSALEAGAAKDGHGAEVSPAFVARLVESAIQRCREADAGRAVEHRGLLGSTGALAAAAAVTLAALLFSPAVVRHGASVLLFPWKRAEAASPYRIDVQPGHTTVARGADQRIDARLHGFTATQVEVATRTGPNGEWQRWPMTTVEGDSTAFSFLLFDIDVATDYYVEAEGVRSAVYRIEVADLPYVQRLDLEYRFPAYTGLSPQVVEDGGDIAVLGGTEVLVRALPTVPVEAGRIILDHGDTVALAAAPDGRLEGAFTVTAPGFYRIELQSPDGTMRPASPEYTIDVLEDQPPIVVLRKPGRDTRASAVDEVFVEVSAEDDYGIGTLELVFSVNGGDEQAVQLFRAGERRPSVSAGHTFYLEELDVQPGDLIAYYARVRDNARPRPQDATSDIYFIEIRPFGRDYRQAEQMGAPGRGGDMVQPGALVQRQREIVAGTFNVQRDRAKYTDKEFRENLVTLALAQGKLREQVETLVSRMTARGVIGSDTLMQAIAKALPQAAEEMKVAEEKLGAGRPDQALPAEQRALQHLQRAEAAFREVQVAMGQPGGAGAAPNADDLADLFELELDRMRNQYETVQRSEAERQSQQLDEVAERLRELARRQQQEIERQRRLQQNMQGGQGGSANQRELAEQADSVARQLERLAREQRSPELMQSARRLREAVEQMRRSAASNNPGAGQAALDRLEEARRLLEQGRQAGIERQVQDALAEAERLRDQQERIAGDVARLDPADRRSEQVRRLQERKEALAAAVADLERRLDRLAAASRAEQKEAARNLQEAANAIRDTKLVDKILWSRGVVQERPGEYARMLEEQIGADIDRVRENIAKAAASVGRSTEDRLAQALDRTRELVSGLESFDDRLRERARQRAEARRREGERRGLDEGRQSEQQGQAGGDQRGEDRQGEQQREGQQGGQAAPQSGAAGGPTQPGAREPGGYGGPIRLGEDDIRQFRRELQERQAEAEQIRRTLQQEGIDVAPLDETIRRLRELHRANLEDLAAVERLQAQIVAGLKEFEYALRRQIQGDERERLFLSGSDDVPAEYRKLVEEYYRALSGGRRSP
;
A
#
# COMPACT_ATOMS: atom_id res chain seq x y z
N MET A 1 29.01 -23.79 -127.67
CA MET A 1 29.22 -23.90 -126.21
C MET A 1 28.06 -23.21 -125.50
N SER A 2 27.12 -23.96 -124.93
CA SER A 2 26.36 -23.59 -123.71
C SER A 2 25.52 -24.81 -123.28
N SER A 3 25.55 -25.11 -121.99
CA SER A 3 25.30 -26.42 -121.39
C SER A 3 23.85 -26.92 -121.52
N GLY A 4 23.68 -28.18 -121.95
CA GLY A 4 22.39 -28.86 -121.95
C GLY A 4 21.90 -29.13 -120.52
N VAL A 5 20.92 -28.36 -120.08
CA VAL A 5 20.24 -28.57 -118.78
C VAL A 5 19.26 -29.73 -118.95
N HIS A 6 19.44 -30.79 -118.17
CA HIS A 6 18.50 -31.90 -118.14
C HIS A 6 17.12 -31.42 -117.65
N PRO A 7 16.00 -31.81 -118.29
CA PRO A 7 14.64 -31.36 -117.92
C PRO A 7 14.24 -31.71 -116.48
N THR A 8 14.91 -32.69 -115.86
CA THR A 8 14.78 -33.02 -114.44
C THR A 8 15.40 -31.97 -113.51
N ALA A 9 16.53 -31.37 -113.89
CA ALA A 9 17.25 -30.38 -113.07
C ALA A 9 16.48 -29.05 -112.96
N ALA A 10 15.89 -28.58 -114.06
CA ALA A 10 15.07 -27.37 -114.06
C ALA A 10 13.79 -27.56 -113.22
N ARG A 11 13.15 -28.74 -113.32
CA ARG A 11 11.99 -29.08 -112.48
C ARG A 11 12.35 -29.12 -110.99
N ASP A 12 13.47 -29.73 -110.63
CA ASP A 12 13.95 -29.77 -109.26
C ASP A 12 14.23 -28.36 -108.71
N GLU A 13 14.67 -27.43 -109.56
CA GLU A 13 14.85 -26.04 -109.20
C GLU A 13 13.53 -25.30 -108.95
N LEU A 14 12.52 -25.47 -109.80
CA LEU A 14 11.19 -24.91 -109.57
C LEU A 14 10.56 -25.45 -108.26
N ILE A 15 10.70 -26.76 -108.02
CA ILE A 15 10.26 -27.39 -106.77
C ILE A 15 11.05 -26.84 -105.56
N ARG A 16 12.35 -26.56 -105.70
CA ARG A 16 13.14 -25.91 -104.64
C ARG A 16 12.61 -24.51 -104.31
N ILE A 17 12.24 -23.71 -105.31
CA ILE A 17 11.65 -22.38 -105.11
C ILE A 17 10.31 -22.49 -104.37
N ILE A 18 9.41 -23.38 -104.81
CA ILE A 18 8.12 -23.64 -104.15
C ILE A 18 8.32 -24.10 -102.70
N ARG A 19 9.31 -24.97 -102.43
CA ARG A 19 9.66 -25.39 -101.06
C ARG A 19 10.18 -24.24 -100.20
N GLN A 20 10.94 -23.29 -100.76
CA GLN A 20 11.42 -22.12 -100.03
C GLN A 20 10.27 -21.18 -99.63
N VAL A 21 9.34 -20.90 -100.54
CA VAL A 21 8.13 -20.11 -100.26
C VAL A 21 7.25 -20.82 -99.22
N ARG A 22 7.01 -22.13 -99.39
CA ARG A 22 6.30 -22.95 -98.38
C ARG A 22 6.92 -22.82 -97.00
N ARG A 23 8.25 -22.86 -96.88
CA ARG A 23 8.96 -22.76 -95.60
C ARG A 23 8.74 -21.39 -94.95
N ARG A 24 8.77 -20.31 -95.73
CA ARG A 24 8.56 -18.94 -95.24
C ARG A 24 7.11 -18.67 -94.86
N TRP A 25 6.15 -19.15 -95.66
CA TRP A 25 4.73 -19.12 -95.31
C TRP A 25 4.45 -19.90 -94.02
N ARG A 26 5.03 -21.10 -93.85
CA ARG A 26 4.95 -21.87 -92.60
C ARG A 26 5.58 -21.12 -91.43
N LEU A 27 6.73 -20.47 -91.64
CA LEU A 27 7.41 -19.68 -90.62
C LEU A 27 6.55 -18.48 -90.18
N LYS A 28 5.96 -17.74 -91.11
CA LYS A 28 5.04 -16.62 -90.83
C LYS A 28 3.84 -17.08 -90.00
N ASN A 29 3.20 -18.19 -90.37
CA ASN A 29 2.08 -18.74 -89.60
C ASN A 29 2.50 -19.28 -88.23
N ALA A 30 3.69 -19.88 -88.13
CA ALA A 30 4.27 -20.32 -86.87
C ALA A 30 4.59 -19.16 -85.94
N LEU A 31 5.15 -18.05 -86.45
CA LEU A 31 5.45 -16.84 -85.68
C LEU A 31 4.18 -16.15 -85.18
N ARG A 32 3.16 -16.03 -86.03
CA ARG A 32 1.84 -15.52 -85.61
C ARG A 32 1.20 -16.42 -84.57
N GLY A 33 1.27 -17.73 -84.76
CA GLY A 33 0.79 -18.73 -83.81
C GLY A 33 1.54 -18.67 -82.47
N ALA A 34 2.85 -18.46 -82.50
CA ALA A 34 3.69 -18.29 -81.32
C ALA A 34 3.33 -17.00 -80.57
N ALA A 35 3.07 -15.90 -81.28
CA ALA A 35 2.63 -14.65 -80.67
C ALA A 35 1.28 -14.81 -79.93
N ILE A 36 0.32 -15.50 -80.55
CA ILE A 36 -0.98 -15.81 -79.92
C ILE A 36 -0.80 -16.74 -78.72
N THR A 37 0.02 -17.78 -78.86
CA THR A 37 0.30 -18.75 -77.79
C THR A 37 0.94 -18.05 -76.59
N LEU A 38 1.88 -17.13 -76.83
CA LEU A 38 2.55 -16.37 -75.80
C LEU A 38 1.59 -15.39 -75.11
N ALA A 39 0.79 -14.63 -75.87
CA ALA A 39 -0.17 -13.69 -75.30
C ALA A 39 -1.29 -14.39 -74.50
N ALA A 40 -1.88 -15.46 -75.05
CA ALA A 40 -2.91 -16.23 -74.37
C ALA A 40 -2.35 -17.01 -73.18
N GLY A 41 -1.15 -17.60 -73.31
CA GLY A 41 -0.46 -18.26 -72.20
C GLY A 41 -0.13 -17.29 -71.06
N ALA A 42 0.31 -16.07 -71.37
CA ALA A 42 0.51 -15.01 -70.39
C ALA A 42 -0.79 -14.62 -69.67
N ALA A 43 -1.90 -14.51 -70.39
CA ALA A 43 -3.20 -14.23 -69.78
C ALA A 43 -3.63 -15.35 -68.81
N VAL A 44 -3.46 -16.62 -69.20
CA VAL A 44 -3.76 -17.78 -68.33
C VAL A 44 -2.83 -17.80 -67.10
N LEU A 45 -1.54 -17.48 -67.27
CA LEU A 45 -0.58 -17.37 -66.17
C LEU A 45 -1.00 -16.28 -65.17
N LEU A 46 -1.34 -15.08 -65.65
CA LEU A 46 -1.75 -13.97 -64.79
C LEU A 46 -3.06 -14.27 -64.06
N ALA A 47 -4.05 -14.86 -64.75
CA ALA A 47 -5.29 -15.29 -64.13
C ALA A 47 -5.07 -16.39 -63.07
N SER A 48 -4.18 -17.34 -63.35
CA SER A 48 -3.81 -18.40 -62.40
C SER A 48 -3.05 -17.83 -61.20
N ALA A 49 -2.12 -16.89 -61.42
CA ALA A 49 -1.37 -16.23 -60.36
C ALA A 49 -2.27 -15.40 -59.43
N TRP A 50 -3.28 -14.74 -59.98
CA TRP A 50 -4.31 -14.05 -59.20
C TRP A 50 -5.22 -15.04 -58.44
N GLY A 51 -5.55 -16.18 -59.06
CA GLY A 51 -6.35 -17.24 -58.43
C GLY A 51 -5.69 -17.94 -57.24
N ILE A 52 -4.35 -17.96 -57.17
CA ILE A 52 -3.61 -18.56 -56.03
C ILE A 52 -3.91 -17.85 -54.71
N GLU A 53 -4.09 -16.53 -54.74
CA GLU A 53 -4.42 -15.73 -53.55
C GLU A 53 -5.78 -16.14 -52.97
N ARG A 54 -6.79 -16.33 -53.83
CA ARG A 54 -8.13 -16.81 -53.44
C ARG A 54 -8.13 -18.24 -52.88
N LEU A 55 -7.09 -19.02 -53.16
CA LEU A 55 -6.97 -20.44 -52.78
C LEU A 55 -5.93 -20.66 -51.66
N GLY A 56 -5.49 -19.59 -50.99
CA GLY A 56 -4.66 -19.64 -49.78
C GLY A 56 -3.28 -20.26 -49.99
N PHE A 57 -2.72 -20.21 -51.21
CA PHE A 57 -1.42 -20.82 -51.55
C PHE A 57 -1.28 -22.32 -51.16
N SER A 58 -2.39 -23.06 -51.11
CA SER A 58 -2.34 -24.48 -50.75
C SER A 58 -1.49 -25.30 -51.74
N PRO A 59 -0.72 -26.30 -51.27
CA PRO A 59 0.12 -27.13 -52.15
C PRO A 59 -0.69 -27.79 -53.28
N GLY A 60 -1.91 -28.25 -52.99
CA GLY A 60 -2.82 -28.85 -53.96
C GLY A 60 -3.28 -27.87 -55.05
N ALA A 61 -3.62 -26.63 -54.67
CA ALA A 61 -4.02 -25.60 -55.63
C ALA A 61 -2.87 -25.20 -56.56
N ILE A 62 -1.65 -25.08 -56.03
CA ILE A 62 -0.45 -24.78 -56.83
C ILE A 62 -0.20 -25.88 -57.87
N VAL A 63 -0.30 -27.15 -57.48
CA VAL A 63 -0.13 -28.28 -58.42
C VAL A 63 -1.24 -28.29 -59.47
N ALA A 64 -2.51 -28.13 -59.06
CA ALA A 64 -3.64 -28.11 -59.98
C ALA A 64 -3.54 -26.97 -61.02
N LEU A 65 -3.19 -25.76 -60.58
CA LEU A 65 -3.02 -24.60 -61.46
C LEU A 65 -1.78 -24.74 -62.37
N ARG A 66 -0.69 -25.36 -61.91
CA ARG A 66 0.44 -25.71 -62.78
C ARG A 66 0.04 -26.69 -63.88
N VAL A 67 -0.73 -27.72 -63.54
CA VAL A 67 -1.24 -28.70 -64.52
C VAL A 67 -2.18 -28.02 -65.50
N MET A 68 -3.11 -27.17 -65.02
CA MET A 68 -4.01 -26.41 -65.88
C MET A 68 -3.24 -25.48 -66.83
N LEU A 69 -2.25 -24.74 -66.33
CA LEU A 69 -1.39 -23.87 -67.12
C LEU A 69 -0.62 -24.67 -68.18
N LEU A 70 -0.04 -25.81 -67.81
CA LEU A 70 0.68 -26.68 -68.74
C LEU A 70 -0.24 -27.19 -69.84
N VAL A 71 -1.43 -27.70 -69.49
CA VAL A 71 -2.42 -28.20 -70.45
C VAL A 71 -2.88 -27.07 -71.38
N ALA A 72 -3.14 -25.88 -70.86
CA ALA A 72 -3.54 -24.72 -71.66
C ALA A 72 -2.43 -24.30 -72.64
N VAL A 73 -1.18 -24.19 -72.19
CA VAL A 73 -0.05 -23.84 -73.05
C VAL A 73 0.19 -24.90 -74.12
N VAL A 74 0.13 -26.19 -73.78
CA VAL A 74 0.27 -27.29 -74.74
C VAL A 74 -0.88 -27.28 -75.76
N ALA A 75 -2.12 -27.08 -75.32
CA ALA A 75 -3.27 -26.99 -76.22
C ALA A 75 -3.15 -25.79 -77.19
N LEU A 76 -2.72 -24.62 -76.69
CA LEU A 76 -2.47 -23.44 -77.52
C LEU A 76 -1.35 -23.69 -78.52
N LEU A 77 -0.23 -24.29 -78.09
CA LEU A 77 0.91 -24.64 -78.94
C LEU A 77 0.48 -25.63 -80.04
N ILE A 78 -0.28 -26.66 -79.69
CA ILE A 78 -0.82 -27.63 -80.67
C ILE A 78 -1.70 -26.91 -81.68
N ARG A 79 -2.68 -26.12 -81.20
CA ARG A 79 -3.72 -25.51 -82.04
C ARG A 79 -3.20 -24.40 -82.96
N PHE A 80 -2.25 -23.59 -82.49
CA PHE A 80 -1.80 -22.38 -83.18
C PHE A 80 -0.41 -22.50 -83.79
N VAL A 81 0.43 -23.44 -83.35
CA VAL A 81 1.79 -23.64 -83.90
C VAL A 81 1.91 -24.99 -84.60
N LEU A 82 1.67 -26.11 -83.92
CA LEU A 82 1.94 -27.44 -84.49
C LEU A 82 0.95 -27.81 -85.61
N VAL A 83 -0.37 -27.68 -85.40
CA VAL A 83 -1.39 -27.96 -86.43
C VAL A 83 -1.13 -27.21 -87.75
N PRO A 84 -0.88 -25.87 -87.76
CA PRO A 84 -0.56 -25.19 -89.01
C PRO A 84 0.79 -25.58 -89.62
N LEU A 85 1.79 -25.99 -88.82
CA LEU A 85 3.08 -26.49 -89.32
C LEU A 85 2.95 -27.87 -90.00
N PHE A 86 2.12 -28.76 -89.46
CA PHE A 86 1.92 -30.11 -89.98
C PHE A 86 0.85 -30.24 -91.07
N ARG A 87 0.07 -29.18 -91.35
CA ARG A 87 -0.86 -29.16 -92.49
C ARG A 87 -0.10 -29.39 -93.79
N ARG A 88 -0.51 -30.45 -94.51
CA ARG A 88 -0.01 -30.76 -95.86
C ARG A 88 -0.64 -29.76 -96.84
N VAL A 89 0.17 -28.86 -97.38
CA VAL A 89 -0.22 -27.93 -98.45
C VAL A 89 0.42 -28.47 -99.72
N SER A 90 -0.37 -28.77 -100.76
CA SER A 90 0.13 -29.28 -102.05
C SER A 90 1.01 -28.24 -102.75
N ASP A 91 1.89 -28.70 -103.65
CA ASP A 91 2.77 -27.82 -104.44
C ASP A 91 1.94 -26.87 -105.32
N GLU A 92 0.79 -27.32 -105.84
CA GLU A 92 -0.18 -26.51 -106.62
C GLU A 92 -0.77 -25.35 -105.81
N ARG A 93 -1.18 -25.59 -104.55
CA ARG A 93 -1.73 -24.52 -103.69
C ARG A 93 -0.69 -23.45 -103.35
N VAL A 94 0.59 -23.83 -103.28
CA VAL A 94 1.68 -22.86 -103.05
C VAL A 94 1.99 -22.10 -104.34
N ALA A 95 1.92 -22.76 -105.50
CA ALA A 95 2.04 -22.09 -106.80
C ALA A 95 0.92 -21.05 -107.01
N LEU A 96 -0.34 -21.43 -106.71
CA LEU A 96 -1.48 -20.52 -106.77
C LEU A 96 -1.33 -19.34 -105.78
N TYR A 97 -0.82 -19.60 -104.57
CA TYR A 97 -0.56 -18.56 -103.58
C TYR A 97 0.49 -17.55 -104.05
N ILE A 98 1.55 -18.01 -104.73
CA ILE A 98 2.60 -17.15 -105.30
C ILE A 98 2.00 -16.25 -106.39
N GLU A 99 1.14 -16.80 -107.26
CA GLU A 99 0.51 -16.04 -108.35
C GLU A 99 -0.58 -15.08 -107.89
N GLU A 100 -1.35 -15.43 -106.85
CA GLU A 100 -2.35 -14.53 -106.23
C GLU A 100 -1.69 -13.27 -105.65
N HIS A 101 -0.47 -13.42 -105.12
CA HIS A 101 0.29 -12.33 -104.52
C HIS A 101 1.18 -11.59 -105.51
N GLU A 102 1.41 -12.16 -106.70
CA GLU A 102 2.28 -11.58 -107.73
C GLU A 102 1.67 -11.79 -109.14
N PRO A 103 0.73 -10.91 -109.56
CA PRO A 103 -0.05 -11.07 -110.79
C PRO A 103 0.78 -11.10 -112.08
N SER A 104 2.04 -10.65 -112.01
CA SER A 104 3.00 -10.63 -113.12
C SER A 104 3.38 -12.04 -113.64
N LEU A 105 3.09 -13.09 -112.87
CA LEU A 105 3.38 -14.48 -113.20
C LEU A 105 2.33 -15.16 -114.10
N GLN A 106 1.14 -14.55 -114.29
CA GLN A 106 0.13 -14.94 -115.30
C GLN A 106 -0.15 -16.47 -115.42
N ALA A 107 -0.40 -17.16 -114.32
CA ALA A 107 -0.68 -18.61 -114.29
C ALA A 107 0.46 -19.53 -114.79
N MET A 108 1.67 -19.00 -115.05
CA MET A 108 2.76 -19.79 -115.62
C MET A 108 3.38 -20.78 -114.64
N VAL A 109 3.37 -20.50 -113.33
CA VAL A 109 3.96 -21.38 -112.31
C VAL A 109 3.05 -22.58 -112.05
N VAL A 110 1.74 -22.35 -111.99
CA VAL A 110 0.73 -23.43 -111.90
C VAL A 110 0.74 -24.26 -113.18
N SER A 111 0.71 -23.63 -114.35
CA SER A 111 0.77 -24.32 -115.65
C SER A 111 2.05 -25.14 -115.83
N ALA A 112 3.21 -24.62 -115.38
CA ALA A 112 4.49 -25.33 -115.44
C ALA A 112 4.55 -26.54 -114.48
N LEU A 113 3.86 -26.47 -113.34
CA LEU A 113 3.77 -27.56 -112.40
C LEU A 113 2.81 -28.66 -112.90
N GLU A 114 1.65 -28.29 -113.42
CA GLU A 114 0.66 -29.22 -114.01
C GLU A 114 1.22 -29.94 -115.25
N ALA A 115 1.82 -29.18 -116.17
CA ALA A 115 2.47 -29.75 -117.36
C ALA A 115 3.67 -30.66 -117.00
N GLY A 116 4.35 -30.39 -115.89
CA GLY A 116 5.45 -31.21 -115.37
C GLY A 116 5.02 -32.44 -114.56
N ALA A 117 3.79 -32.46 -114.04
CA ALA A 117 3.24 -33.54 -113.21
C ALA A 117 2.55 -34.65 -114.02
N ALA A 118 2.16 -34.38 -115.27
CA ALA A 118 1.48 -35.32 -116.18
C ALA A 118 2.37 -36.49 -116.65
N LYS A 119 2.79 -37.36 -115.72
CA LYS A 119 3.61 -38.54 -116.02
C LYS A 119 2.89 -39.89 -115.95
N ASP A 120 1.61 -39.93 -115.57
CA ASP A 120 0.86 -41.18 -115.49
C ASP A 120 -0.52 -41.02 -116.14
N GLY A 121 -0.66 -41.60 -117.34
CA GLY A 121 -1.94 -42.01 -117.93
C GLY A 121 -3.01 -40.94 -118.18
N HIS A 122 -3.10 -40.47 -119.43
CA HIS A 122 -4.22 -39.75 -120.07
C HIS A 122 -4.14 -38.21 -120.07
N GLY A 123 -3.49 -37.66 -121.10
CA GLY A 123 -3.54 -36.25 -121.51
C GLY A 123 -2.60 -36.02 -122.70
N ALA A 124 -3.12 -35.47 -123.81
CA ALA A 124 -2.57 -35.53 -125.16
C ALA A 124 -1.30 -34.69 -125.44
N GLU A 125 -0.50 -35.17 -126.40
CA GLU A 125 0.47 -34.47 -127.29
C GLU A 125 1.03 -33.10 -126.85
N VAL A 126 1.91 -33.05 -125.85
CA VAL A 126 2.75 -31.87 -125.60
C VAL A 126 4.23 -32.20 -125.81
N SER A 127 4.90 -31.43 -126.66
CA SER A 127 6.32 -31.63 -126.95
C SER A 127 7.19 -31.37 -125.71
N PRO A 128 8.12 -32.29 -125.35
CA PRO A 128 9.00 -32.14 -124.19
C PRO A 128 9.83 -30.85 -124.19
N ALA A 129 10.13 -30.31 -125.38
CA ALA A 129 10.88 -29.07 -125.53
C ALA A 129 10.05 -27.84 -125.11
N PHE A 130 8.74 -27.85 -125.35
CA PHE A 130 7.84 -26.78 -124.91
C PHE A 130 7.65 -26.79 -123.39
N VAL A 131 7.50 -27.96 -122.77
CA VAL A 131 7.43 -28.08 -121.30
C VAL A 131 8.74 -27.61 -120.65
N ALA A 132 9.89 -27.97 -121.22
CA ALA A 132 11.18 -27.51 -120.74
C ALA A 132 11.32 -25.98 -120.82
N ARG A 133 10.89 -25.36 -121.93
CA ARG A 133 10.89 -23.89 -122.07
C ARG A 133 9.87 -23.18 -121.20
N LEU A 134 8.72 -23.79 -120.93
CA LEU A 134 7.71 -23.27 -120.01
C LEU A 134 8.24 -23.27 -118.56
N VAL A 135 8.88 -24.37 -118.13
CA VAL A 135 9.53 -24.48 -116.81
C VAL A 135 10.69 -23.48 -116.69
N GLU A 136 11.53 -23.34 -117.72
CA GLU A 136 12.63 -22.37 -117.73
C GLU A 136 12.12 -20.92 -117.67
N SER A 137 11.06 -20.60 -118.42
CA SER A 137 10.42 -19.28 -118.42
C SER A 137 9.74 -18.99 -117.08
N ALA A 138 9.10 -19.99 -116.46
CA ALA A 138 8.52 -19.88 -115.12
C ALA A 138 9.59 -19.63 -114.06
N ILE A 139 10.75 -20.30 -114.13
CA ILE A 139 11.89 -20.07 -113.23
C ILE A 139 12.47 -18.66 -113.42
N GLN A 140 12.64 -18.22 -114.67
CA GLN A 140 13.19 -16.90 -114.96
C GLN A 140 12.28 -15.77 -114.46
N ARG A 141 10.97 -15.84 -114.72
CA ARG A 141 10.01 -14.86 -114.17
C ARG A 141 9.87 -14.95 -112.64
N CYS A 142 9.96 -16.16 -112.07
CA CYS A 142 10.04 -16.31 -110.62
C CYS A 142 11.28 -15.63 -110.04
N ARG A 143 12.44 -15.64 -110.73
CA ARG A 143 13.64 -14.92 -110.29
C ARG A 143 13.51 -13.41 -110.44
N GLU A 144 12.90 -12.94 -111.52
CA GLU A 144 12.61 -11.51 -111.75
C GLU A 144 11.64 -10.94 -110.70
N ALA A 145 10.69 -11.77 -110.24
CA ALA A 145 9.78 -11.46 -109.13
C ALA A 145 10.37 -11.77 -107.72
N ASP A 146 11.69 -11.93 -107.60
CA ASP A 146 12.45 -12.29 -106.39
C ASP A 146 11.85 -13.49 -105.61
N ALA A 147 11.24 -14.42 -106.33
CA ALA A 147 10.60 -15.64 -105.81
C ALA A 147 9.61 -15.37 -104.66
N GLY A 148 8.85 -14.28 -104.72
CA GLY A 148 7.86 -13.88 -103.70
C GLY A 148 8.48 -13.37 -102.39
N ARG A 149 9.81 -13.15 -102.34
CA ARG A 149 10.55 -12.75 -101.13
C ARG A 149 10.17 -11.35 -100.65
N ALA A 150 9.88 -10.42 -101.56
CA ALA A 150 9.47 -9.05 -101.22
C ALA A 150 8.10 -8.98 -100.51
N VAL A 151 7.12 -9.80 -100.95
CA VAL A 151 5.76 -9.83 -100.39
C VAL A 151 5.74 -10.49 -99.01
N GLU A 152 6.55 -11.53 -98.82
CA GLU A 152 6.64 -12.22 -97.54
C GLU A 152 7.43 -11.44 -96.49
N HIS A 153 8.41 -10.61 -96.87
CA HIS A 153 9.24 -9.84 -95.94
C HIS A 153 8.40 -8.93 -95.04
N ARG A 154 7.41 -8.23 -95.60
CA ARG A 154 6.51 -7.32 -94.86
C ARG A 154 5.58 -8.09 -93.91
N GLY A 155 5.08 -9.26 -94.33
CA GLY A 155 4.27 -10.14 -93.51
C GLY A 155 5.05 -10.85 -92.39
N LEU A 156 6.29 -11.23 -92.67
CA LEU A 156 7.22 -11.81 -91.68
C LEU A 156 7.60 -10.77 -90.63
N LEU A 157 7.97 -9.55 -91.04
CA LEU A 157 8.22 -8.41 -90.14
C LEU A 157 7.02 -8.08 -89.24
N GLY A 158 5.80 -8.13 -89.79
CA GLY A 158 4.58 -7.96 -89.00
C GLY A 158 4.38 -9.06 -87.95
N SER A 159 4.67 -10.32 -88.31
CA SER A 159 4.56 -11.46 -87.38
C SER A 159 5.68 -11.51 -86.33
N THR A 160 6.91 -11.14 -86.68
CA THR A 160 8.01 -11.01 -85.71
C THR A 160 7.79 -9.82 -84.79
N GLY A 161 7.30 -8.69 -85.33
CA GLY A 161 6.86 -7.53 -84.54
C GLY A 161 5.74 -7.87 -83.57
N ALA A 162 4.73 -8.65 -84.00
CA ALA A 162 3.65 -9.12 -83.13
C ALA A 162 4.17 -10.04 -82.00
N LEU A 163 5.12 -10.93 -82.29
CA LEU A 163 5.76 -11.76 -81.27
C LEU A 163 6.58 -10.93 -80.28
N ALA A 164 7.37 -9.97 -80.78
CA ALA A 164 8.14 -9.05 -79.95
C ALA A 164 7.24 -8.18 -79.06
N ALA A 165 6.13 -7.67 -79.62
CA ALA A 165 5.13 -6.92 -78.88
C ALA A 165 4.45 -7.78 -77.81
N ALA A 166 4.05 -9.01 -78.14
CA ALA A 166 3.48 -9.93 -77.15
C ALA A 166 4.47 -10.25 -76.02
N ALA A 167 5.75 -10.44 -76.34
CA ALA A 167 6.80 -10.66 -75.35
C ALA A 167 7.02 -9.43 -74.46
N ALA A 168 7.09 -8.22 -75.05
CA ALA A 168 7.25 -6.97 -74.32
C ALA A 168 6.04 -6.67 -73.42
N VAL A 169 4.82 -6.89 -73.90
CA VAL A 169 3.58 -6.72 -73.12
C VAL A 169 3.53 -7.73 -71.97
N THR A 170 3.90 -8.99 -72.22
CA THR A 170 3.96 -10.01 -71.16
C THR A 170 4.98 -9.63 -70.09
N LEU A 171 6.16 -9.16 -70.50
CA LEU A 171 7.21 -8.72 -69.59
C LEU A 171 6.77 -7.49 -68.79
N ALA A 172 6.17 -6.49 -69.42
CA ALA A 172 5.63 -5.31 -68.76
C ALA A 172 4.50 -5.68 -67.78
N ALA A 173 3.57 -6.55 -68.18
CA ALA A 173 2.50 -7.03 -67.32
C ALA A 173 3.06 -7.74 -66.07
N LEU A 174 4.15 -8.51 -66.20
CA LEU A 174 4.81 -9.13 -65.05
C LEU A 174 5.56 -8.12 -64.18
N LEU A 175 6.29 -7.17 -64.76
CA LEU A 175 7.05 -6.15 -64.02
C LEU A 175 6.16 -5.17 -63.25
N PHE A 176 5.06 -4.72 -63.86
CA PHE A 176 4.13 -3.74 -63.30
C PHE A 176 2.95 -4.38 -62.55
N SER A 177 2.93 -5.71 -62.38
CA SER A 177 1.89 -6.39 -61.60
C SER A 177 2.07 -6.19 -60.08
N PRO A 178 0.98 -6.25 -59.30
CA PRO A 178 1.06 -6.27 -57.84
C PRO A 178 1.99 -7.37 -57.32
N ALA A 179 2.62 -7.13 -56.16
CA ALA A 179 3.62 -8.04 -55.59
C ALA A 179 3.10 -9.49 -55.40
N VAL A 180 1.80 -9.65 -55.15
CA VAL A 180 1.11 -10.95 -55.01
C VAL A 180 1.08 -11.71 -56.32
N VAL A 181 0.71 -11.06 -57.43
CA VAL A 181 0.67 -11.67 -58.78
C VAL A 181 2.09 -12.03 -59.24
N ARG A 182 3.08 -11.18 -58.95
CA ARG A 182 4.49 -11.46 -59.26
C ARG A 182 5.02 -12.68 -58.49
N HIS A 183 4.67 -12.82 -57.20
CA HIS A 183 5.01 -14.01 -56.42
C HIS A 183 4.29 -15.26 -56.95
N GLY A 184 2.97 -15.19 -57.17
CA GLY A 184 2.17 -16.29 -57.72
C GLY A 184 2.70 -16.77 -59.08
N ALA A 185 3.05 -15.85 -59.98
CA ALA A 185 3.65 -16.18 -61.28
C ALA A 185 5.00 -16.88 -61.12
N SER A 186 5.84 -16.47 -60.16
CA SER A 186 7.13 -17.13 -59.90
C SER A 186 6.96 -18.57 -59.38
N VAL A 187 5.94 -18.82 -58.54
CA VAL A 187 5.65 -20.17 -58.04
C VAL A 187 5.12 -21.06 -59.17
N LEU A 188 4.35 -20.52 -60.12
CA LEU A 188 3.82 -21.28 -61.26
C LEU A 188 4.88 -21.59 -62.33
N LEU A 189 5.79 -20.65 -62.62
CA LEU A 189 6.79 -20.79 -63.69
C LEU A 189 7.99 -21.66 -63.31
N PHE A 190 8.31 -21.81 -62.02
CA PHE A 190 9.47 -22.59 -61.55
C PHE A 190 9.03 -23.91 -60.88
N PRO A 191 8.82 -25.00 -61.64
CA PRO A 191 8.31 -26.27 -61.10
C PRO A 191 9.29 -27.01 -60.16
N TRP A 192 10.54 -26.56 -60.09
CA TRP A 192 11.63 -27.18 -59.33
C TRP A 192 11.64 -26.73 -57.85
N LYS A 193 10.90 -25.67 -57.50
CA LYS A 193 10.69 -25.28 -56.10
C LYS A 193 9.56 -26.11 -55.50
N ARG A 194 9.83 -26.79 -54.37
CA ARG A 194 8.82 -27.51 -53.58
C ARG A 194 7.69 -26.54 -53.20
N ALA A 195 6.44 -26.98 -53.35
CA ALA A 195 5.27 -26.15 -53.08
C ALA A 195 5.26 -25.63 -51.62
N GLU A 196 5.72 -26.45 -50.67
CA GLU A 196 5.86 -26.10 -49.25
C GLU A 196 6.92 -25.02 -49.00
N ALA A 197 8.03 -25.03 -49.75
CA ALA A 197 9.11 -24.04 -49.62
C ALA A 197 8.82 -22.71 -50.34
N ALA A 198 7.70 -22.63 -51.06
CA ALA A 198 7.31 -21.48 -51.87
C ALA A 198 6.14 -20.68 -51.26
N SER A 199 5.59 -21.11 -50.12
CA SER A 199 4.59 -20.34 -49.38
C SER A 199 5.27 -19.17 -48.65
N PRO A 200 4.85 -17.91 -48.87
CA PRO A 200 5.32 -16.76 -48.11
C PRO A 200 4.76 -16.74 -46.67
N TYR A 201 3.81 -17.62 -46.36
CA TYR A 201 3.15 -17.76 -45.07
C TYR A 201 3.68 -18.99 -44.34
N ARG A 202 4.23 -18.80 -43.13
CA ARG A 202 4.67 -19.88 -42.24
C ARG A 202 4.27 -19.59 -40.80
N ILE A 203 3.99 -20.64 -40.03
CA ILE A 203 3.70 -20.57 -38.60
C ILE A 203 4.89 -21.22 -37.89
N ASP A 204 5.61 -20.44 -37.10
CA ASP A 204 6.67 -20.95 -36.23
C ASP A 204 6.06 -21.31 -34.87
N VAL A 205 6.38 -22.50 -34.36
CA VAL A 205 5.74 -23.05 -33.15
C VAL A 205 6.82 -23.47 -32.17
N GLN A 206 6.77 -22.93 -30.95
CA GLN A 206 7.68 -23.25 -29.85
C GLN A 206 6.89 -23.91 -28.70
N PRO A 207 7.40 -24.98 -28.06
CA PRO A 207 8.74 -25.57 -28.19
C PRO A 207 8.93 -26.56 -29.37
N GLY A 208 7.87 -26.97 -30.06
CA GLY A 208 7.93 -27.99 -31.11
C GLY A 208 7.86 -29.40 -30.52
N HIS A 209 8.89 -30.23 -30.68
CA HIS A 209 8.95 -31.54 -30.02
C HIS A 209 9.51 -31.37 -28.60
N THR A 210 8.80 -31.85 -27.58
CA THR A 210 9.21 -31.70 -26.18
C THR A 210 8.82 -32.93 -25.36
N THR A 211 9.53 -33.15 -24.26
CA THR A 211 9.22 -34.19 -23.27
C THR A 211 8.86 -33.51 -21.96
N VAL A 212 7.68 -33.82 -21.42
CA VAL A 212 7.13 -33.23 -20.20
C VAL A 212 6.91 -34.31 -19.14
N ALA A 213 6.87 -33.90 -17.87
CA ALA A 213 6.49 -34.81 -16.79
C ALA A 213 5.00 -35.17 -16.89
N ARG A 214 4.63 -36.37 -16.41
CA ARG A 214 3.22 -36.79 -16.32
C ARG A 214 2.42 -35.79 -15.48
N GLY A 215 1.31 -35.29 -16.03
CA GLY A 215 0.43 -34.31 -15.39
C GLY A 215 0.95 -32.87 -15.44
N ALA A 216 2.03 -32.59 -16.18
CA ALA A 216 2.55 -31.23 -16.34
C ALA A 216 1.78 -30.45 -17.41
N ASP A 217 1.71 -29.13 -17.23
CA ASP A 217 1.14 -28.20 -18.21
C ASP A 217 2.21 -27.78 -19.23
N GLN A 218 1.84 -27.63 -20.50
CA GLN A 218 2.73 -27.18 -21.57
C GLN A 218 2.15 -25.99 -22.32
N ARG A 219 2.87 -24.86 -22.31
CA ARG A 219 2.57 -23.70 -23.14
C ARG A 219 3.06 -23.92 -24.58
N ILE A 220 2.20 -23.61 -25.54
CA ILE A 220 2.45 -23.66 -26.98
C ILE A 220 2.34 -22.24 -27.52
N ASP A 221 3.46 -21.71 -28.00
CA ASP A 221 3.55 -20.38 -28.57
C ASP A 221 3.67 -20.47 -30.10
N ALA A 222 2.86 -19.69 -30.82
CA ALA A 222 2.79 -19.69 -32.28
C ALA A 222 3.01 -18.28 -32.84
N ARG A 223 3.97 -18.13 -33.76
CA ARG A 223 4.28 -16.87 -34.43
C ARG A 223 3.97 -16.94 -35.92
N LEU A 224 3.12 -16.03 -36.39
CA LEU A 224 2.72 -15.92 -37.79
C LEU A 224 3.75 -15.09 -38.55
N HIS A 225 4.28 -15.63 -39.64
CA HIS A 225 5.21 -14.92 -40.52
C HIS A 225 4.60 -14.74 -41.90
N GLY A 226 4.55 -13.48 -42.35
CA GLY A 226 4.05 -13.09 -43.66
C GLY A 226 2.54 -12.80 -43.71
N PHE A 227 1.80 -13.05 -42.64
CA PHE A 227 0.36 -12.78 -42.52
C PHE A 227 -0.05 -12.50 -41.08
N THR A 228 -1.27 -11.96 -40.91
CA THR A 228 -1.95 -11.79 -39.61
C THR A 228 -3.28 -12.49 -39.69
N ALA A 229 -3.74 -13.07 -38.58
CA ALA A 229 -5.03 -13.77 -38.49
C ALA A 229 -5.77 -13.29 -37.25
N THR A 230 -7.10 -13.21 -37.31
CA THR A 230 -7.93 -12.84 -36.16
C THR A 230 -8.23 -14.07 -35.29
N GLN A 231 -8.17 -15.27 -35.88
CA GLN A 231 -8.38 -16.54 -35.19
C GLN A 231 -7.25 -17.50 -35.55
N VAL A 232 -6.61 -18.07 -34.53
CA VAL A 232 -5.60 -19.12 -34.65
C VAL A 232 -6.07 -20.28 -33.78
N GLU A 233 -6.10 -21.48 -34.35
CA GLU A 233 -6.51 -22.69 -33.66
C GLU A 233 -5.31 -23.62 -33.46
N VAL A 234 -5.20 -24.20 -32.27
CA VAL A 234 -4.32 -25.35 -32.02
C VAL A 234 -5.16 -26.62 -32.06
N ALA A 235 -4.73 -27.58 -32.87
CA ALA A 235 -5.34 -28.89 -32.93
C ALA A 235 -4.46 -29.89 -32.18
N THR A 236 -5.05 -30.61 -31.23
CA THR A 236 -4.37 -31.62 -30.41
C THR A 236 -5.00 -33.00 -30.65
N ARG A 237 -4.19 -34.05 -30.54
CA ARG A 237 -4.60 -35.44 -30.66
C ARG A 237 -3.88 -36.29 -29.61
N THR A 238 -4.66 -36.85 -28.69
CA THR A 238 -4.15 -37.72 -27.62
C THR A 238 -4.08 -39.16 -28.12
N GLY A 239 -2.88 -39.73 -28.21
CA GLY A 239 -2.66 -41.10 -28.67
C GLY A 239 -2.82 -41.34 -30.19
N PRO A 240 -2.38 -42.50 -30.70
CA PRO A 240 -2.30 -42.78 -32.15
C PRO A 240 -3.66 -42.88 -32.87
N ASN A 241 -4.74 -43.16 -32.13
CA ASN A 241 -6.11 -43.32 -32.67
C ASN A 241 -7.08 -42.21 -32.19
N GLY A 242 -6.57 -41.13 -31.58
CA GLY A 242 -7.41 -40.02 -31.10
C GLY A 242 -7.97 -39.18 -32.25
N GLU A 243 -9.14 -38.58 -32.04
CA GLU A 243 -9.68 -37.53 -32.91
C GLU A 243 -8.94 -36.21 -32.67
N TRP A 244 -8.84 -35.36 -33.70
CA TRP A 244 -8.26 -34.03 -33.57
C TRP A 244 -9.26 -33.08 -32.90
N GLN A 245 -8.91 -32.59 -31.73
CA GLN A 245 -9.67 -31.55 -31.02
C GLN A 245 -9.05 -30.19 -31.29
N ARG A 246 -9.89 -29.17 -31.52
CA ARG A 246 -9.44 -27.81 -31.91
C ARG A 246 -9.76 -26.83 -30.80
N TRP A 247 -8.78 -26.00 -30.46
CA TRP A 247 -8.87 -25.00 -29.40
C TRP A 247 -8.41 -23.65 -29.93
N PRO A 248 -9.14 -22.55 -29.64
CA PRO A 248 -8.71 -21.21 -30.01
C PRO A 248 -7.51 -20.76 -29.16
N MET A 249 -6.50 -20.17 -29.79
CA MET A 249 -5.35 -19.57 -29.10
C MET A 249 -5.61 -18.10 -28.75
N THR A 250 -4.94 -17.59 -27.72
CA THR A 250 -5.05 -16.20 -27.27
C THR A 250 -3.89 -15.36 -27.83
N THR A 251 -4.15 -14.12 -28.24
CA THR A 251 -3.11 -13.18 -28.68
C THR A 251 -2.24 -12.73 -27.50
N VAL A 252 -0.92 -12.69 -27.67
CA VAL A 252 -0.01 -12.13 -26.67
C VAL A 252 -0.12 -10.61 -26.68
N GLU A 253 -0.22 -9.98 -25.50
CA GLU A 253 -0.37 -8.52 -25.36
C GLU A 253 0.74 -7.77 -26.14
N GLY A 254 0.33 -6.93 -27.09
CA GLY A 254 1.24 -6.08 -27.86
C GLY A 254 1.78 -6.65 -29.18
N ASP A 255 1.49 -7.90 -29.55
CA ASP A 255 1.93 -8.49 -30.82
C ASP A 255 0.78 -9.24 -31.54
N SER A 256 0.26 -8.67 -32.63
CA SER A 256 -0.81 -9.26 -33.46
C SER A 256 -0.37 -10.46 -34.30
N THR A 257 0.92 -10.83 -34.22
CA THR A 257 1.50 -11.99 -34.90
C THR A 257 1.87 -13.13 -33.93
N ALA A 258 1.71 -12.94 -32.62
CA ALA A 258 2.06 -13.93 -31.60
C ALA A 258 0.82 -14.42 -30.83
N PHE A 259 0.68 -15.74 -30.75
CA PHE A 259 -0.44 -16.42 -30.10
C PHE A 259 0.10 -17.44 -29.11
N SER A 260 -0.60 -17.63 -27.99
CA SER A 260 -0.24 -18.59 -26.94
C SER A 260 -1.45 -19.43 -26.53
N PHE A 261 -1.18 -20.68 -26.19
CA PHE A 261 -2.17 -21.62 -25.65
C PHE A 261 -1.51 -22.51 -24.60
N LEU A 262 -2.17 -22.73 -23.46
CA LEU A 262 -1.69 -23.59 -22.39
C LEU A 262 -2.46 -24.90 -22.42
N LEU A 263 -1.77 -26.02 -22.67
CA LEU A 263 -2.32 -27.36 -22.60
C LEU A 263 -2.10 -27.90 -21.18
N PHE A 264 -3.18 -28.17 -20.46
CA PHE A 264 -3.13 -28.62 -19.08
C PHE A 264 -3.08 -30.15 -18.95
N ASP A 265 -2.48 -30.63 -17.86
CA ASP A 265 -2.57 -32.01 -17.37
C ASP A 265 -2.24 -33.09 -18.42
N ILE A 266 -1.02 -33.05 -18.96
CA ILE A 266 -0.61 -33.94 -20.05
C ILE A 266 -0.18 -35.31 -19.50
N ASP A 267 -1.10 -36.26 -19.50
CA ASP A 267 -0.86 -37.63 -19.03
C ASP A 267 -0.40 -38.62 -20.10
N VAL A 268 -0.68 -38.32 -21.36
CA VAL A 268 -0.45 -39.21 -22.49
C VAL A 268 0.22 -38.46 -23.63
N ALA A 269 1.04 -39.18 -24.41
CA ALA A 269 1.71 -38.62 -25.57
C ALA A 269 0.69 -37.98 -26.53
N THR A 270 0.89 -36.69 -26.81
CA THR A 270 -0.06 -35.85 -27.53
C THR A 270 0.60 -35.24 -28.75
N ASP A 271 0.02 -35.49 -29.93
CA ASP A 271 0.43 -34.85 -31.18
C ASP A 271 -0.34 -33.53 -31.33
N TYR A 272 0.32 -32.47 -31.79
CA TYR A 272 -0.33 -31.18 -31.98
C TYR A 272 0.16 -30.42 -33.22
N TYR A 273 -0.67 -29.54 -33.75
CA TYR A 273 -0.29 -28.58 -34.80
C TYR A 273 -1.12 -27.30 -34.68
N VAL A 274 -0.65 -26.21 -35.27
CA VAL A 274 -1.33 -24.91 -35.27
C VAL A 274 -1.82 -24.57 -36.69
N GLU A 275 -3.02 -24.01 -36.80
CA GLU A 275 -3.67 -23.62 -38.04
C GLU A 275 -4.20 -22.18 -37.96
N ALA A 276 -3.94 -21.39 -39.00
CA ALA A 276 -4.41 -20.01 -39.12
C ALA A 276 -4.71 -19.67 -40.58
N GLU A 277 -5.91 -19.20 -40.89
CA GLU A 277 -6.34 -18.78 -42.25
C GLU A 277 -6.00 -19.81 -43.36
N GLY A 278 -6.12 -21.12 -43.04
CA GLY A 278 -5.82 -22.23 -43.96
C GLY A 278 -4.33 -22.60 -44.10
N VAL A 279 -3.43 -21.93 -43.37
CA VAL A 279 -2.01 -22.28 -43.26
C VAL A 279 -1.81 -23.17 -42.03
N ARG A 280 -1.17 -24.33 -42.23
CA ARG A 280 -0.95 -25.34 -41.18
C ARG A 280 0.54 -25.49 -40.86
N SER A 281 0.89 -25.59 -39.58
CA SER A 281 2.26 -25.91 -39.13
C SER A 281 2.60 -27.40 -39.37
N ALA A 282 3.87 -27.76 -39.12
CA ALA A 282 4.23 -29.17 -38.96
C ALA A 282 3.50 -29.78 -37.75
N VAL A 283 3.36 -31.11 -37.74
CA VAL A 283 2.84 -31.86 -36.60
C VAL A 283 3.98 -32.12 -35.63
N TYR A 284 3.80 -31.67 -34.40
CA TYR A 284 4.73 -31.86 -33.29
C TYR A 284 4.19 -32.90 -32.31
N ARG A 285 5.07 -33.43 -31.46
CA ARG A 285 4.74 -34.49 -30.49
C ARG A 285 5.28 -34.12 -29.13
N ILE A 286 4.41 -34.20 -28.12
CA ILE A 286 4.73 -34.08 -26.71
C ILE A 286 4.85 -35.50 -26.14
N GLU A 287 6.02 -35.86 -25.63
CA GLU A 287 6.26 -37.12 -24.94
C GLU A 287 6.10 -36.94 -23.43
N VAL A 288 5.57 -37.96 -22.75
CA VAL A 288 5.37 -37.94 -21.29
C VAL A 288 6.37 -38.89 -20.65
N ALA A 289 7.17 -38.37 -19.71
CA ALA A 289 8.17 -39.14 -18.96
C ALA A 289 7.89 -39.08 -17.45
N ASP A 290 8.19 -40.16 -16.73
CA ASP A 290 8.12 -40.20 -15.27
C ASP A 290 9.43 -39.59 -14.70
N LEU A 291 9.47 -38.26 -14.57
CA LEU A 291 10.62 -37.54 -14.00
C LEU A 291 10.52 -37.50 -12.46
N PRO A 292 11.61 -37.78 -11.71
CA PRO A 292 11.62 -37.61 -10.26
C PRO A 292 11.39 -36.14 -9.90
N TYR A 293 10.46 -35.88 -9.00
CA TYR A 293 10.21 -34.54 -8.43
C TYR A 293 10.24 -34.58 -6.90
N VAL A 294 10.48 -33.43 -6.27
CA VAL A 294 10.47 -33.30 -4.80
C VAL A 294 9.02 -33.30 -4.32
N GLN A 295 8.60 -34.35 -3.63
CA GLN A 295 7.26 -34.49 -3.07
C GLN A 295 7.06 -33.64 -1.82
N ARG A 296 8.09 -33.57 -0.98
CA ARG A 296 8.06 -32.84 0.30
C ARG A 296 9.45 -32.31 0.61
N LEU A 297 9.50 -31.08 1.12
CA LEU A 297 10.73 -30.39 1.43
C LEU A 297 10.70 -29.93 2.90
N ASP A 298 11.50 -30.57 3.76
CA ASP A 298 11.61 -30.16 5.17
C ASP A 298 12.89 -29.32 5.34
N LEU A 299 12.77 -28.16 5.99
CA LEU A 299 13.87 -27.22 6.21
C LEU A 299 14.16 -27.14 7.72
N GLU A 300 15.38 -27.49 8.12
CA GLU A 300 15.85 -27.33 9.50
C GLU A 300 16.79 -26.11 9.59
N TYR A 301 16.35 -25.08 10.31
CA TYR A 301 17.09 -23.85 10.54
C TYR A 301 17.94 -23.95 11.81
N ARG A 302 19.25 -23.80 11.65
CA ARG A 302 20.22 -23.68 12.74
C ARG A 302 20.72 -22.25 12.81
N PHE A 303 20.09 -21.47 13.69
CA PHE A 303 20.39 -20.06 13.87
C PHE A 303 21.81 -19.82 14.41
N PRO A 304 22.42 -18.65 14.15
CA PRO A 304 23.72 -18.29 14.68
C PRO A 304 23.77 -18.39 16.21
N ALA A 305 24.92 -18.82 16.75
CA ALA A 305 25.07 -19.09 18.20
C ALA A 305 24.73 -17.89 19.10
N TYR A 306 24.91 -16.65 18.64
CA TYR A 306 24.60 -15.44 19.43
C TYR A 306 23.09 -15.27 19.66
N THR A 307 22.24 -15.78 18.75
CA THR A 307 20.78 -15.70 18.87
C THR A 307 20.23 -16.59 19.98
N GLY A 308 20.98 -17.63 20.40
CA GLY A 308 20.56 -18.61 21.40
C GLY A 308 19.24 -19.34 21.09
N LEU A 309 18.79 -19.32 19.84
CA LEU A 309 17.57 -20.01 19.41
C LEU A 309 17.86 -21.51 19.22
N SER A 310 16.90 -22.35 19.60
CA SER A 310 16.97 -23.78 19.30
C SER A 310 16.71 -24.03 17.82
N PRO A 311 17.28 -25.09 17.21
CA PRO A 311 17.01 -25.42 15.83
C PRO A 311 15.50 -25.58 15.57
N GLN A 312 15.02 -25.00 14.48
CA GLN A 312 13.60 -25.03 14.11
C GLN A 312 13.42 -25.85 12.83
N VAL A 313 12.49 -26.79 12.83
CA VAL A 313 12.14 -27.56 11.63
C VAL A 313 10.83 -27.03 11.07
N VAL A 314 10.83 -26.67 9.79
CA VAL A 314 9.64 -26.33 9.01
C VAL A 314 9.36 -27.48 8.06
N GLU A 315 8.20 -28.10 8.24
CA GLU A 315 7.74 -29.16 7.36
C GLU A 315 7.08 -28.59 6.12
N ASP A 316 7.36 -29.18 4.95
CA ASP A 316 6.83 -28.74 3.65
C ASP A 316 7.09 -27.25 3.34
N GLY A 317 8.31 -26.81 3.67
CA GLY A 317 8.79 -25.45 3.42
C GLY A 317 9.30 -25.28 1.98
N GLY A 318 9.38 -24.02 1.54
CA GLY A 318 9.96 -23.64 0.26
C GLY A 318 10.86 -22.43 0.44
N ASP A 319 10.25 -21.25 0.48
CA ASP A 319 10.98 -20.00 0.67
C ASP A 319 11.64 -19.90 2.05
N ILE A 320 12.85 -19.34 2.07
CA ILE A 320 13.68 -19.22 3.27
C ILE A 320 13.77 -17.75 3.66
N ALA A 321 13.32 -17.41 4.87
CA ALA A 321 13.49 -16.08 5.46
C ALA A 321 14.17 -16.21 6.83
N VAL A 322 15.49 -15.97 6.89
CA VAL A 322 16.30 -16.21 8.11
C VAL A 322 17.38 -15.14 8.28
N LEU A 323 17.92 -15.05 9.50
CA LEU A 323 19.04 -14.17 9.80
C LEU A 323 20.29 -14.58 8.99
N GLY A 324 21.07 -13.58 8.55
CA GLY A 324 22.36 -13.83 7.91
C GLY A 324 23.27 -14.69 8.79
N GLY A 325 23.86 -15.73 8.20
CA GLY A 325 24.70 -16.72 8.91
C GLY A 325 23.94 -17.92 9.46
N THR A 326 22.62 -18.01 9.26
CA THR A 326 21.84 -19.22 9.59
C THR A 326 22.24 -20.37 8.66
N GLU A 327 22.50 -21.55 9.23
CA GLU A 327 22.73 -22.79 8.49
C GLU A 327 21.38 -23.46 8.25
N VAL A 328 21.03 -23.68 6.98
CA VAL A 328 19.80 -24.32 6.55
C VAL A 328 20.13 -25.73 6.11
N LEU A 329 19.58 -26.72 6.82
CA LEU A 329 19.64 -28.13 6.43
C LEU A 329 18.35 -28.47 5.67
N VAL A 330 18.51 -28.78 4.40
CA VAL A 330 17.44 -29.14 3.48
C VAL A 330 17.29 -30.65 3.42
N ARG A 331 16.09 -31.15 3.72
CA ARG A 331 15.72 -32.57 3.58
C ARG A 331 14.62 -32.71 2.52
N ALA A 332 14.99 -33.19 1.34
CA ALA A 332 14.06 -33.39 0.23
C ALA A 332 13.62 -34.86 0.13
N LEU A 333 12.31 -35.12 0.07
CA LEU A 333 11.74 -36.43 -0.20
C LEU A 333 11.30 -36.52 -1.67
N PRO A 334 11.97 -37.33 -2.50
CA PRO A 334 11.62 -37.51 -3.91
C PRO A 334 10.46 -38.50 -4.10
N THR A 335 9.70 -38.38 -5.19
CA THR A 335 8.61 -39.32 -5.52
C THR A 335 9.05 -40.71 -5.95
N VAL A 336 10.26 -40.82 -6.49
CA VAL A 336 10.92 -42.10 -6.79
C VAL A 336 12.31 -42.10 -6.17
N PRO A 337 12.84 -43.27 -5.76
CA PRO A 337 14.21 -43.35 -5.23
C PRO A 337 15.22 -42.85 -6.27
N VAL A 338 16.07 -41.90 -5.86
CA VAL A 338 17.14 -41.32 -6.69
C VAL A 338 18.49 -41.48 -6.00
N GLU A 339 19.54 -41.72 -6.78
CA GLU A 339 20.90 -41.98 -6.24
C GLU A 339 21.64 -40.68 -5.86
N ALA A 340 21.33 -39.56 -6.54
CA ALA A 340 21.96 -38.28 -6.29
C ALA A 340 21.00 -37.10 -6.56
N GLY A 341 21.25 -36.00 -5.85
CA GLY A 341 20.62 -34.70 -6.11
C GLY A 341 21.60 -33.57 -5.80
N ARG A 342 21.24 -32.35 -6.20
CA ARG A 342 22.00 -31.13 -5.88
C ARG A 342 21.08 -29.93 -5.73
N ILE A 343 21.45 -29.00 -4.86
CA ILE A 343 20.86 -27.67 -4.74
C ILE A 343 21.69 -26.72 -5.61
N ILE A 344 21.03 -25.98 -6.49
CA ILE A 344 21.62 -24.90 -7.28
C ILE A 344 21.22 -23.59 -6.61
N LEU A 345 22.22 -22.78 -6.25
CA LEU A 345 22.04 -21.41 -5.75
C LEU A 345 22.30 -20.41 -6.89
N ASP A 346 21.68 -19.24 -6.82
CA ASP A 346 21.69 -18.21 -7.88
C ASP A 346 23.11 -17.75 -8.30
N HIS A 347 24.11 -17.88 -7.43
CA HIS A 347 25.52 -17.55 -7.74
C HIS A 347 26.29 -18.69 -8.42
N GLY A 348 25.62 -19.78 -8.84
CA GLY A 348 26.24 -20.96 -9.43
C GLY A 348 26.86 -21.91 -8.41
N ASP A 349 26.79 -21.57 -7.12
CA ASP A 349 27.17 -22.46 -6.03
C ASP A 349 26.23 -23.67 -6.04
N THR A 350 26.84 -24.85 -6.02
CA THR A 350 26.12 -26.12 -6.09
C THR A 350 26.41 -26.92 -4.83
N VAL A 351 25.37 -27.29 -4.10
CA VAL A 351 25.48 -28.10 -2.89
C VAL A 351 24.99 -29.50 -3.21
N ALA A 352 25.85 -30.51 -3.07
CA ALA A 352 25.44 -31.89 -3.30
C ALA A 352 24.48 -32.36 -2.19
N LEU A 353 23.40 -33.04 -2.58
CA LEU A 353 22.51 -33.72 -1.66
C LEU A 353 22.96 -35.17 -1.49
N ALA A 354 23.17 -35.60 -0.24
CA ALA A 354 23.51 -36.97 0.10
C ALA A 354 22.22 -37.79 0.33
N ALA A 355 22.16 -39.00 -0.22
CA ALA A 355 21.07 -39.93 0.03
C ALA A 355 21.16 -40.49 1.46
N ALA A 356 20.10 -40.26 2.23
CA ALA A 356 19.90 -40.85 3.54
C ALA A 356 19.28 -42.26 3.42
N PRO A 357 19.48 -43.14 4.42
CA PRO A 357 19.01 -44.54 4.37
C PRO A 357 17.48 -44.71 4.26
N ASP A 358 16.73 -43.65 4.58
CA ASP A 358 15.27 -43.59 4.53
C ASP A 358 14.72 -43.14 3.17
N GLY A 359 15.61 -42.90 2.19
CA GLY A 359 15.24 -42.44 0.84
C GLY A 359 15.12 -40.91 0.72
N ARG A 360 15.41 -40.15 1.78
CA ARG A 360 15.50 -38.68 1.72
C ARG A 360 16.87 -38.24 1.20
N LEU A 361 16.92 -37.02 0.67
CA LEU A 361 18.14 -36.35 0.23
C LEU A 361 18.43 -35.19 1.17
N GLU A 362 19.61 -35.16 1.78
CA GLU A 362 20.02 -34.14 2.74
C GLU A 362 21.18 -33.29 2.23
N GLY A 363 21.13 -31.97 2.43
CA GLY A 363 22.25 -31.07 2.21
C GLY A 363 22.12 -29.80 3.04
N ALA A 364 23.26 -29.15 3.34
CA ALA A 364 23.28 -27.96 4.18
C ALA A 364 24.01 -26.81 3.47
N PHE A 365 23.51 -25.59 3.65
CA PHE A 365 24.19 -24.37 3.22
C PHE A 365 23.93 -23.22 4.20
N THR A 366 24.82 -22.23 4.19
CA THR A 366 24.70 -21.05 5.05
C THR A 366 24.14 -19.89 4.24
N VAL A 367 23.11 -19.24 4.75
CA VAL A 367 22.49 -18.07 4.12
C VAL A 367 23.36 -16.84 4.38
N THR A 368 23.98 -16.30 3.33
CA THR A 368 24.85 -15.10 3.42
C THR A 368 24.35 -13.91 2.62
N ALA A 369 23.57 -14.15 1.56
CA ALA A 369 23.05 -13.13 0.66
C ALA A 369 21.66 -13.53 0.17
N PRO A 370 20.81 -12.55 -0.19
CA PRO A 370 19.50 -12.84 -0.78
C PRO A 370 19.68 -13.43 -2.18
N GLY A 371 18.74 -14.28 -2.60
CA GLY A 371 18.80 -14.95 -3.90
C GLY A 371 17.74 -16.02 -4.07
N PHE A 372 18.00 -16.97 -4.97
CA PHE A 372 17.10 -18.08 -5.26
C PHE A 372 17.82 -19.42 -5.14
N TYR A 373 17.05 -20.48 -4.84
CA TYR A 373 17.54 -21.84 -4.89
C TYR A 373 16.55 -22.78 -5.56
N ARG A 374 17.08 -23.82 -6.22
CA ARG A 374 16.28 -24.92 -6.76
C ARG A 374 16.98 -26.25 -6.57
N ILE A 375 16.21 -27.33 -6.61
CA ILE A 375 16.70 -28.68 -6.44
C ILE A 375 16.69 -29.40 -7.79
N GLU A 376 17.82 -30.01 -8.13
CA GLU A 376 17.96 -30.90 -9.28
C GLU A 376 18.18 -32.33 -8.79
N LEU A 377 17.40 -33.26 -9.35
CA LEU A 377 17.51 -34.69 -9.05
C LEU A 377 18.05 -35.44 -10.27
N GLN A 378 18.74 -36.56 -10.02
CA GLN A 378 19.22 -37.43 -11.08
C GLN A 378 18.08 -38.30 -11.61
N SER A 379 17.78 -38.16 -12.90
CA SER A 379 16.86 -39.06 -13.62
C SER A 379 17.46 -40.46 -13.79
N PRO A 380 16.63 -41.51 -14.05
CA PRO A 380 17.11 -42.86 -14.35
C PRO A 380 18.13 -42.95 -15.49
N ASP A 381 18.10 -42.00 -16.44
CA ASP A 381 19.05 -41.88 -17.55
C ASP A 381 20.41 -41.29 -17.13
N GLY A 382 20.62 -41.04 -15.83
CA GLY A 382 21.84 -40.48 -15.25
C GLY A 382 21.98 -38.96 -15.41
N THR A 383 21.03 -38.27 -16.04
CA THR A 383 21.06 -36.81 -16.24
C THR A 383 20.41 -36.06 -15.06
N MET A 384 21.01 -34.93 -14.65
CA MET A 384 20.42 -34.04 -13.64
C MET A 384 19.32 -33.18 -14.27
N ARG A 385 18.14 -33.15 -13.66
CA ARG A 385 17.00 -32.36 -14.12
C ARG A 385 16.40 -31.54 -12.97
N PRO A 386 15.89 -30.33 -13.23
CA PRO A 386 15.12 -29.57 -12.24
C PRO A 386 13.94 -30.40 -11.73
N ALA A 387 13.84 -30.50 -10.41
CA ALA A 387 12.88 -31.35 -9.70
C ALA A 387 12.06 -30.58 -8.66
N SER A 388 12.32 -29.28 -8.50
CA SER A 388 11.53 -28.33 -7.72
C SER A 388 11.33 -27.01 -8.48
N PRO A 389 10.33 -26.20 -8.09
CA PRO A 389 10.29 -24.77 -8.41
C PRO A 389 11.54 -24.04 -7.89
N GLU A 390 11.67 -22.79 -8.31
CA GLU A 390 12.66 -21.85 -7.80
C GLU A 390 12.09 -21.16 -6.55
N TYR A 391 12.78 -21.28 -5.42
CA TYR A 391 12.40 -20.74 -4.11
C TYR A 391 13.25 -19.53 -3.75
N THR A 392 12.70 -18.59 -2.98
CA THR A 392 13.42 -17.38 -2.57
C THR A 392 14.23 -17.59 -1.29
N ILE A 393 15.33 -16.83 -1.18
CA ILE A 393 16.14 -16.68 0.03
C ILE A 393 16.14 -15.20 0.39
N ASP A 394 15.47 -14.88 1.50
CA ASP A 394 15.43 -13.55 2.11
C ASP A 394 16.31 -13.53 3.36
N VAL A 395 17.26 -12.58 3.40
CA VAL A 395 18.18 -12.41 4.54
C VAL A 395 17.64 -11.33 5.46
N LEU A 396 17.30 -11.73 6.69
CA LEU A 396 16.88 -10.81 7.74
C LEU A 396 18.11 -10.20 8.43
N GLU A 397 18.08 -8.90 8.66
CA GLU A 397 19.10 -8.18 9.43
C GLU A 397 18.73 -8.11 10.92
N ASP A 398 19.75 -8.12 11.76
CA ASP A 398 19.63 -7.99 13.22
C ASP A 398 19.31 -6.54 13.62
N GLN A 399 18.49 -6.33 14.64
CA GLN A 399 18.11 -4.98 15.06
C GLN A 399 19.12 -4.41 16.07
N PRO A 400 19.42 -3.10 16.03
CA PRO A 400 20.29 -2.50 17.03
C PRO A 400 19.60 -2.43 18.41
N PRO A 401 20.37 -2.52 19.50
CA PRO A 401 19.83 -2.44 20.86
C PRO A 401 19.26 -1.05 21.15
N ILE A 402 18.34 -0.96 22.12
CA ILE A 402 17.75 0.29 22.58
C ILE A 402 18.26 0.59 23.98
N VAL A 403 18.70 1.83 24.23
CA VAL A 403 19.16 2.29 25.54
C VAL A 403 18.52 3.61 25.94
N VAL A 404 18.04 3.68 27.19
CA VAL A 404 17.38 4.85 27.77
C VAL A 404 17.86 5.10 29.19
N LEU A 405 18.02 6.37 29.57
CA LEU A 405 18.22 6.75 30.98
C LEU A 405 16.85 6.93 31.63
N ARG A 406 16.52 6.06 32.59
CA ARG A 406 15.23 6.09 33.32
C ARG A 406 15.25 7.13 34.42
N LYS A 407 16.37 7.27 35.13
CA LYS A 407 16.53 8.24 36.23
C LYS A 407 17.91 8.89 36.17
N PRO A 408 18.01 10.21 36.38
CA PRO A 408 16.97 11.17 36.04
C PRO A 408 16.81 11.17 34.50
N GLY A 409 15.59 11.05 33.99
CA GLY A 409 15.31 11.19 32.55
C GLY A 409 15.30 12.64 32.06
N ARG A 410 16.07 13.51 32.72
CA ARG A 410 16.15 14.96 32.47
C ARG A 410 17.41 15.54 33.08
N ASP A 411 17.78 16.72 32.61
CA ASP A 411 18.83 17.51 33.22
C ASP A 411 18.52 17.82 34.68
N THR A 412 19.54 17.71 35.51
CA THR A 412 19.42 17.80 36.97
C THR A 412 20.36 18.86 37.50
N ARG A 413 19.94 19.56 38.55
CA ARG A 413 20.76 20.54 39.27
C ARG A 413 21.14 19.94 40.61
N ALA A 414 22.44 19.88 40.90
CA ALA A 414 22.97 19.26 42.10
C ALA A 414 24.07 20.14 42.73
N SER A 415 24.25 20.08 44.04
CA SER A 415 25.38 20.74 44.69
C SER A 415 26.66 19.93 44.54
N ALA A 416 27.83 20.54 44.76
CA ALA A 416 29.12 19.86 44.69
C ALA A 416 29.29 18.72 45.71
N VAL A 417 28.42 18.64 46.71
CA VAL A 417 28.39 17.59 47.75
C VAL A 417 27.17 16.66 47.64
N ASP A 418 26.35 16.82 46.59
CA ASP A 418 25.18 15.96 46.38
C ASP A 418 25.58 14.65 45.69
N GLU A 419 24.82 13.59 45.96
CA GLU A 419 24.90 12.31 45.24
C GLU A 419 23.81 12.25 44.17
N VAL A 420 24.19 12.04 42.91
CA VAL A 420 23.22 11.94 41.80
C VAL A 420 23.15 10.50 41.31
N PHE A 421 22.04 9.82 41.64
CA PHE A 421 21.77 8.48 41.15
C PHE A 421 21.23 8.48 39.72
N VAL A 422 21.90 7.72 38.85
CA VAL A 422 21.55 7.51 37.46
C VAL A 422 21.20 6.05 37.21
N GLU A 423 20.09 5.79 36.52
CA GLU A 423 19.59 4.46 36.17
C GLU A 423 19.47 4.35 34.65
N VAL A 424 20.19 3.40 34.07
CA VAL A 424 20.20 3.09 32.65
C VAL A 424 19.44 1.79 32.43
N SER A 425 18.64 1.74 31.37
CA SER A 425 17.92 0.56 30.92
C SER A 425 18.26 0.30 29.47
N ALA A 426 18.65 -0.92 29.14
CA ALA A 426 18.87 -1.35 27.77
C ALA A 426 18.05 -2.61 27.46
N GLU A 427 17.60 -2.72 26.22
CA GLU A 427 16.77 -3.80 25.70
C GLU A 427 17.25 -4.18 24.29
N ASP A 428 17.28 -5.48 24.00
CA ASP A 428 17.73 -6.08 22.74
C ASP A 428 16.97 -7.40 22.48
N ASP A 429 16.82 -7.80 21.22
CA ASP A 429 16.09 -9.01 20.82
C ASP A 429 16.91 -10.29 21.06
N TYR A 430 18.21 -10.30 20.76
CA TYR A 430 19.10 -11.44 20.97
C TYR A 430 19.97 -11.34 22.21
N GLY A 431 20.16 -10.14 22.75
CA GLY A 431 20.68 -9.89 24.09
C GLY A 431 21.83 -8.89 24.13
N ILE A 432 21.95 -8.25 25.29
CA ILE A 432 22.92 -7.17 25.50
C ILE A 432 24.30 -7.76 25.79
N GLY A 433 25.34 -7.30 25.09
CA GLY A 433 26.72 -7.67 25.33
C GLY A 433 27.37 -6.84 26.44
N THR A 434 27.40 -5.52 26.28
CA THR A 434 27.96 -4.57 27.27
C THR A 434 27.11 -3.33 27.41
N LEU A 435 26.98 -2.81 28.64
CA LEU A 435 26.34 -1.54 28.95
C LEU A 435 27.34 -0.66 29.72
N GLU A 436 27.57 0.55 29.21
CA GLU A 436 28.50 1.52 29.76
C GLU A 436 27.80 2.87 29.96
N LEU A 437 28.15 3.56 31.05
CA LEU A 437 27.80 4.95 31.27
C LEU A 437 29.03 5.79 30.92
N VAL A 438 28.90 6.69 29.95
CA VAL A 438 29.97 7.59 29.54
C VAL A 438 29.64 8.99 30.05
N PHE A 439 30.60 9.65 30.68
CA PHE A 439 30.46 11.02 31.14
C PHE A 439 31.73 11.84 30.94
N SER A 440 31.57 13.15 30.79
CA SER A 440 32.66 14.12 30.73
C SER A 440 32.37 15.27 31.68
N VAL A 441 33.42 15.79 32.31
CA VAL A 441 33.34 16.97 33.17
C VAL A 441 33.87 18.15 32.38
N ASN A 442 33.07 19.21 32.22
CA ASN A 442 33.46 20.47 31.58
C ASN A 442 34.03 20.31 30.15
N GLY A 443 33.57 19.33 29.38
CA GLY A 443 34.11 19.07 28.03
C GLY A 443 35.53 18.51 28.01
N GLY A 444 36.00 17.92 29.11
CA GLY A 444 37.24 17.16 29.17
C GLY A 444 37.12 15.75 28.56
N ASP A 445 38.11 14.90 28.83
CA ASP A 445 38.14 13.52 28.32
C ASP A 445 36.96 12.68 28.85
N GLU A 446 36.35 11.90 27.96
CA GLU A 446 35.25 10.99 28.32
C GLU A 446 35.73 9.87 29.25
N GLN A 447 35.03 9.67 30.35
CA GLN A 447 35.20 8.56 31.28
C GLN A 447 34.06 7.55 31.09
N ALA A 448 34.40 6.28 30.89
CA ALA A 448 33.43 5.21 30.71
C ALA A 448 33.39 4.29 31.93
N VAL A 449 32.23 4.20 32.59
CA VAL A 449 31.95 3.27 33.68
C VAL A 449 31.19 2.07 33.14
N GLN A 450 31.76 0.88 33.29
CA GLN A 450 31.09 -0.34 32.87
C GLN A 450 30.01 -0.72 33.87
N LEU A 451 28.75 -0.60 33.47
CA LEU A 451 27.58 -0.92 34.31
C LEU A 451 27.21 -2.40 34.23
N PHE A 452 27.36 -3.00 33.06
CA PHE A 452 27.07 -4.41 32.84
C PHE A 452 27.94 -4.99 31.71
N ARG A 453 28.35 -6.25 31.90
CA ARG A 453 28.98 -7.08 30.87
C ARG A 453 28.36 -8.46 30.96
N ALA A 454 27.80 -8.95 29.85
CA ALA A 454 27.14 -10.24 29.83
C ALA A 454 28.13 -11.40 30.01
N GLY A 455 27.84 -12.25 31.00
CA GLY A 455 28.35 -13.63 31.05
C GLY A 455 27.33 -14.65 30.57
N GLU A 456 26.04 -14.32 30.63
CA GLU A 456 24.89 -15.10 30.13
C GLU A 456 23.94 -14.17 29.37
N ARG A 457 23.12 -14.74 28.47
CA ARG A 457 22.19 -14.00 27.61
C ARG A 457 21.11 -13.31 28.46
N ARG A 458 21.00 -11.98 28.31
CA ARG A 458 19.92 -11.18 28.90
C ARG A 458 19.34 -10.22 27.85
N PRO A 459 18.06 -10.35 27.47
CA PRO A 459 17.40 -9.46 26.51
C PRO A 459 17.12 -8.08 27.09
N SER A 460 17.01 -7.94 28.41
CA SER A 460 16.86 -6.66 29.08
C SER A 460 17.75 -6.56 30.32
N VAL A 461 18.34 -5.38 30.50
CA VAL A 461 19.22 -5.07 31.63
C VAL A 461 18.92 -3.67 32.12
N SER A 462 18.78 -3.52 33.44
CA SER A 462 18.79 -2.21 34.07
C SER A 462 19.89 -2.16 35.12
N ALA A 463 20.70 -1.09 35.07
CA ALA A 463 21.84 -0.90 35.94
C ALA A 463 21.91 0.57 36.39
N GLY A 464 22.24 0.78 37.65
CA GLY A 464 22.38 2.10 38.25
C GLY A 464 23.83 2.46 38.54
N HIS A 465 24.12 3.76 38.56
CA HIS A 465 25.38 4.34 38.97
C HIS A 465 25.13 5.63 39.76
N THR A 466 25.85 5.85 40.84
CA THR A 466 25.76 7.09 41.62
C THR A 466 26.98 7.94 41.34
N PHE A 467 26.77 9.18 40.90
CA PHE A 467 27.82 10.19 40.86
C PHE A 467 28.02 10.78 42.24
N TYR A 468 29.16 10.49 42.85
CA TYR A 468 29.64 11.15 44.07
C TYR A 468 30.34 12.45 43.65
N LEU A 469 29.60 13.56 43.61
CA LEU A 469 30.10 14.82 43.05
C LEU A 469 31.31 15.38 43.83
N GLU A 470 31.39 15.06 45.11
CA GLU A 470 32.53 15.36 45.99
C GLU A 470 33.85 14.71 45.55
N GLU A 471 33.80 13.52 44.95
CA GLU A 471 34.99 12.81 44.45
C GLU A 471 35.47 13.38 43.11
N LEU A 472 34.60 14.07 42.38
CA LEU A 472 34.89 14.67 41.08
C LEU A 472 35.48 16.09 41.17
N ASP A 473 35.67 16.62 42.40
CA ASP A 473 36.20 17.97 42.68
C ASP A 473 35.49 19.09 41.89
N VAL A 474 34.18 18.95 41.67
CA VAL A 474 33.40 19.89 40.86
C VAL A 474 33.07 21.16 41.62
N GLN A 475 33.13 22.30 40.93
CA GLN A 475 32.85 23.61 41.50
C GLN A 475 31.49 24.16 41.03
N PRO A 476 30.87 25.11 41.77
CA PRO A 476 29.68 25.81 41.29
C PRO A 476 29.88 26.43 39.90
N GLY A 477 28.98 26.12 38.98
CA GLY A 477 29.06 26.49 37.56
C GLY A 477 29.75 25.47 36.66
N ASP A 478 30.20 24.33 37.19
CA ASP A 478 30.66 23.19 36.40
C ASP A 478 29.49 22.34 35.88
N LEU A 479 29.80 21.58 34.82
CA LEU A 479 28.84 20.78 34.07
C LEU A 479 29.36 19.36 33.89
N ILE A 480 28.53 18.38 34.22
CA ILE A 480 28.78 16.98 33.88
C ILE A 480 27.81 16.59 32.76
N ALA A 481 28.34 16.26 31.59
CA ALA A 481 27.57 15.70 30.50
C ALA A 481 27.68 14.18 30.54
N TYR A 482 26.56 13.46 30.47
CA TYR A 482 26.56 12.00 30.57
C TYR A 482 25.52 11.37 29.64
N TYR A 483 25.84 10.18 29.14
CA TYR A 483 25.00 9.37 28.28
C TYR A 483 25.34 7.88 28.47
N ALA A 484 24.47 6.99 28.02
CA ALA A 484 24.70 5.56 28.08
C ALA A 484 25.01 5.01 26.69
N ARG A 485 25.92 4.04 26.63
CA ARG A 485 26.26 3.28 25.43
C ARG A 485 26.06 1.79 25.69
N VAL A 486 25.33 1.15 24.80
CA VAL A 486 25.09 -0.29 24.81
C VAL A 486 25.66 -0.91 23.53
N ARG A 487 26.21 -2.11 23.66
CA ARG A 487 26.63 -2.96 22.55
C ARG A 487 25.91 -4.28 22.68
N ASP A 488 25.32 -4.76 21.58
CA ASP A 488 24.67 -6.07 21.53
C ASP A 488 25.68 -7.23 21.65
N ASN A 489 25.16 -8.45 21.63
CA ASN A 489 25.97 -9.67 21.58
C ASN A 489 26.17 -10.22 20.15
N ALA A 490 25.74 -9.48 19.11
CA ALA A 490 25.75 -9.93 17.74
C ALA A 490 27.18 -10.23 17.25
N ARG A 491 27.29 -11.27 16.42
CA ARG A 491 28.54 -11.74 15.81
C ARG A 491 28.27 -12.12 14.36
N PRO A 492 29.07 -11.66 13.39
CA PRO A 492 30.40 -11.07 13.53
C PRO A 492 30.44 -9.55 13.71
N ARG A 493 29.33 -8.83 13.48
CA ARG A 493 29.27 -7.37 13.61
C ARG A 493 28.37 -6.99 14.79
N PRO A 494 28.95 -6.63 15.94
CA PRO A 494 28.17 -6.07 17.04
C PRO A 494 27.63 -4.69 16.65
N GLN A 495 26.40 -4.40 17.04
CA GLN A 495 25.79 -3.08 16.88
C GLN A 495 25.91 -2.29 18.18
N ASP A 496 26.25 -1.01 18.04
CA ASP A 496 26.33 -0.05 19.13
C ASP A 496 25.11 0.87 19.08
N ALA A 497 24.53 1.13 20.25
CA ALA A 497 23.51 2.16 20.41
C ALA A 497 23.84 3.07 21.59
N THR A 498 23.45 4.33 21.45
CA THR A 498 23.73 5.37 22.43
C THR A 498 22.43 6.06 22.81
N SER A 499 22.29 6.47 24.06
CA SER A 499 21.11 7.19 24.53
C SER A 499 21.13 8.67 24.11
N ASP A 500 20.16 9.46 24.59
CA ASP A 500 20.30 10.92 24.61
C ASP A 500 21.35 11.34 25.65
N ILE A 501 21.88 12.55 25.48
CA ILE A 501 22.82 13.20 26.41
C ILE A 501 22.06 14.04 27.43
N TYR A 502 22.43 13.92 28.70
CA TYR A 502 21.88 14.71 29.80
C TYR A 502 22.99 15.44 30.55
N PHE A 503 22.58 16.46 31.32
CA PHE A 503 23.48 17.36 32.01
C PHE A 503 23.19 17.44 33.52
N ILE A 504 24.24 17.39 34.32
CA ILE A 504 24.22 17.73 35.76
C ILE A 504 24.87 19.10 35.92
N GLU A 505 24.08 20.11 36.28
CA GLU A 505 24.54 21.48 36.54
C GLU A 505 24.89 21.63 38.03
N ILE A 506 26.13 22.02 38.33
CA ILE A 506 26.61 22.18 39.70
C ILE A 506 26.24 23.56 40.23
N ARG A 507 25.37 23.61 41.24
CA ARG A 507 24.92 24.84 41.88
C ARG A 507 25.68 25.12 43.19
N PRO A 508 25.86 26.40 43.57
CA PRO A 508 26.45 26.74 44.86
C PRO A 508 25.62 26.19 46.03
N PHE A 509 26.31 25.71 47.07
CA PHE A 509 25.71 25.20 48.30
C PHE A 509 25.23 26.39 49.17
N GLY A 510 23.92 26.60 49.20
CA GLY A 510 23.17 27.38 50.20
C GLY A 510 23.65 28.81 50.59
N ARG A 511 22.87 29.83 50.19
CA ARG A 511 22.29 30.76 51.18
C ARG A 511 20.78 30.56 51.16
N ASP A 512 20.21 30.25 52.32
CA ASP A 512 18.82 29.91 52.51
C ASP A 512 17.88 31.01 51.99
N TYR A 513 17.10 30.68 50.94
CA TYR A 513 15.90 31.42 50.57
C TYR A 513 14.85 31.20 51.67
N ARG A 514 14.84 32.08 52.69
CA ARG A 514 13.66 32.28 53.54
C ARG A 514 13.33 33.77 53.54
N GLN A 515 12.05 34.07 53.31
CA GLN A 515 11.41 35.40 53.21
C GLN A 515 11.40 36.05 51.81
N ALA A 516 10.64 35.46 50.89
CA ALA A 516 9.97 36.25 49.84
C ALA A 516 8.57 35.71 49.47
N GLU A 517 8.25 34.44 49.76
CA GLU A 517 6.94 33.85 49.41
C GLU A 517 5.79 34.10 50.41
N GLN A 518 6.00 34.89 51.47
CA GLN A 518 4.92 35.30 52.39
C GLN A 518 4.72 36.82 52.37
N MET A 519 4.39 37.38 51.20
CA MET A 519 3.59 38.60 51.13
C MET A 519 2.87 38.65 49.78
N GLY A 520 1.69 38.02 49.74
CA GLY A 520 0.76 38.13 48.63
C GLY A 520 0.13 39.52 48.58
N ALA A 521 0.70 40.42 47.79
CA ALA A 521 0.02 41.62 47.30
C ALA A 521 -0.44 41.34 45.86
N PRO A 522 -1.75 41.39 45.56
CA PRO A 522 -2.25 41.22 44.21
C PRO A 522 -2.08 42.53 43.44
N GLY A 523 -0.99 42.66 42.68
CA GLY A 523 -0.75 43.80 41.79
C GLY A 523 0.49 43.63 40.92
N ARG A 524 0.29 43.62 39.59
CA ARG A 524 1.31 43.52 38.53
C ARG A 524 2.15 42.24 38.54
N GLY A 525 1.62 41.19 37.93
CA GLY A 525 2.44 40.12 37.36
C GLY A 525 3.08 40.61 36.05
N GLY A 526 4.22 41.27 36.16
CA GLY A 526 5.21 41.27 35.08
C GLY A 526 5.95 39.95 35.17
N ASP A 527 5.97 39.19 34.07
CA ASP A 527 6.83 38.01 33.93
C ASP A 527 8.26 38.39 34.34
N MET A 528 8.72 37.87 35.47
CA MET A 528 10.11 38.02 35.88
C MET A 528 10.96 37.21 34.91
N VAL A 529 11.68 37.95 34.06
CA VAL A 529 12.58 37.51 33.00
C VAL A 529 13.61 36.48 33.51
N GLN A 530 13.67 35.30 32.89
CA GLN A 530 14.66 34.26 33.23
C GLN A 530 15.96 34.42 32.40
N PRO A 531 17.13 34.65 33.04
CA PRO A 531 18.44 34.78 32.38
C PRO A 531 18.97 33.51 31.69
N GLY A 532 18.28 32.36 31.81
CA GLY A 532 18.74 31.06 31.33
C GLY A 532 18.59 30.79 29.83
N ALA A 533 18.13 31.77 29.03
CA ALA A 533 17.84 31.55 27.60
C ALA A 533 19.09 31.23 26.76
N LEU A 534 20.23 31.85 27.07
CA LEU A 534 21.50 31.58 26.36
C LEU A 534 22.06 30.19 26.70
N VAL A 535 22.02 29.81 27.97
CA VAL A 535 22.42 28.49 28.47
C VAL A 535 21.53 27.40 27.87
N GLN A 536 20.22 27.62 27.85
CA GLN A 536 19.25 26.72 27.23
C GLN A 536 19.57 26.49 25.75
N ARG A 537 19.81 27.55 24.97
CA ARG A 537 20.16 27.43 23.54
C ARG A 537 21.48 26.71 23.32
N GLN A 538 22.51 27.04 24.09
CA GLN A 538 23.79 26.35 23.95
C GLN A 538 23.64 24.85 24.25
N ARG A 539 22.81 24.49 25.24
CA ARG A 539 22.51 23.09 25.55
C ARG A 539 21.73 22.39 24.44
N GLU A 540 20.77 23.07 23.82
CA GLU A 540 20.06 22.56 22.64
C GLU A 540 21.00 22.32 21.46
N ILE A 541 22.00 23.19 21.26
CA ILE A 541 23.03 23.00 20.23
C ILE A 541 23.90 21.78 20.57
N VAL A 542 24.40 21.65 21.80
CA VAL A 542 25.20 20.48 22.24
C VAL A 542 24.41 19.18 22.03
N ALA A 543 23.15 19.14 22.47
CA ALA A 543 22.28 17.98 22.28
C ALA A 543 22.01 17.70 20.79
N GLY A 544 21.81 18.75 19.99
CA GLY A 544 21.63 18.65 18.54
C GLY A 544 22.87 18.08 17.83
N THR A 545 24.06 18.60 18.13
CA THR A 545 25.35 18.12 17.60
C THR A 545 25.59 16.67 18.01
N PHE A 546 25.31 16.31 19.26
CA PHE A 546 25.44 14.94 19.76
C PHE A 546 24.49 13.98 19.04
N ASN A 547 23.22 14.36 18.88
CA ASN A 547 22.22 13.55 18.18
C ASN A 547 22.58 13.35 16.71
N VAL A 548 23.02 14.41 16.01
CA VAL A 548 23.44 14.32 14.61
C VAL A 548 24.66 13.40 14.44
N GLN A 549 25.59 13.41 15.40
CA GLN A 549 26.74 12.49 15.41
C GLN A 549 26.31 11.04 15.70
N ARG A 550 25.48 10.84 16.74
CA ARG A 550 24.95 9.53 17.14
C ARG A 550 24.18 8.86 16.00
N ASP A 551 23.27 9.61 15.39
CA ASP A 551 22.37 9.09 14.36
C ASP A 551 22.97 9.17 12.94
N ARG A 552 24.30 9.30 12.80
CA ARG A 552 25.01 9.43 11.51
C ARG A 552 24.62 8.35 10.50
N ALA A 553 24.46 7.10 10.94
CA ALA A 553 24.10 5.97 10.10
C ALA A 553 22.67 6.07 9.52
N LYS A 554 21.79 6.87 10.13
CA LYS A 554 20.41 7.10 9.67
C LYS A 554 20.30 8.20 8.61
N TYR A 555 21.35 9.01 8.42
CA TYR A 555 21.34 10.14 7.50
C TYR A 555 22.13 9.85 6.23
N THR A 556 21.61 10.30 5.09
CA THR A 556 22.41 10.39 3.87
C THR A 556 23.54 11.41 4.03
N ASP A 557 24.60 11.30 3.22
CA ASP A 557 25.72 12.26 3.23
C ASP A 557 25.30 13.71 2.94
N LYS A 558 24.15 13.91 2.29
CA LYS A 558 23.59 15.22 2.03
C LYS A 558 22.88 15.75 3.28
N GLU A 559 21.96 14.99 3.85
CA GLU A 559 21.21 15.39 5.05
C GLU A 559 22.14 15.64 6.24
N PHE A 560 23.16 14.80 6.42
CA PHE A 560 24.15 15.00 7.47
C PHE A 560 24.87 16.35 7.34
N ARG A 561 25.28 16.73 6.12
CA ARG A 561 25.90 18.04 5.86
C ARG A 561 24.94 19.20 6.10
N GLU A 562 23.68 19.06 5.68
CA GLU A 562 22.65 20.09 5.90
C GLU A 562 22.37 20.30 7.39
N ASN A 563 22.28 19.23 8.17
CA ASN A 563 22.12 19.28 9.63
C ASN A 563 23.33 19.96 10.30
N LEU A 564 24.56 19.62 9.90
CA LEU A 564 25.77 20.28 10.43
C LEU A 564 25.84 21.77 10.06
N VAL A 565 25.47 22.15 8.85
CA VAL A 565 25.39 23.57 8.46
C VAL A 565 24.35 24.30 9.30
N THR A 566 23.20 23.68 9.56
CA THR A 566 22.15 24.25 10.40
C THR A 566 22.64 24.48 11.84
N LEU A 567 23.34 23.49 12.41
CA LEU A 567 23.95 23.59 13.73
C LEU A 567 25.05 24.66 13.76
N ALA A 568 25.91 24.73 12.75
CA ALA A 568 26.95 25.75 12.64
C ALA A 568 26.35 27.17 12.59
N LEU A 569 25.28 27.37 11.81
CA LEU A 569 24.56 28.63 11.75
C LEU A 569 23.90 29.00 13.09
N ALA A 570 23.31 28.02 13.79
CA ALA A 570 22.74 28.22 15.12
C ALA A 570 23.82 28.61 16.15
N GLN A 571 24.96 27.92 16.12
CA GLN A 571 26.12 28.20 16.98
C GLN A 571 26.71 29.58 16.71
N GLY A 572 26.88 29.96 15.45
CA GLY A 572 27.37 31.29 15.05
C GLY A 572 26.42 32.41 15.44
N LYS A 573 25.10 32.20 15.29
CA LYS A 573 24.08 33.17 15.73
C LYS A 573 24.11 33.35 17.26
N LEU A 574 24.26 32.27 18.02
CA LEU A 574 24.35 32.34 19.47
C LEU A 574 25.64 33.06 19.91
N ARG A 575 26.77 32.79 19.25
CA ARG A 575 28.02 33.50 19.48
C ARG A 575 27.86 35.01 19.25
N GLU A 576 27.26 35.42 18.14
CA GLU A 576 27.03 36.85 17.83
C GLU A 576 26.16 37.54 18.91
N GLN A 577 25.17 36.83 19.45
CA GLN A 577 24.35 37.32 20.57
C GLN A 577 25.19 37.54 21.83
N VAL A 578 26.03 36.57 22.19
CA VAL A 578 26.95 36.68 23.34
C VAL A 578 27.95 37.82 23.14
N GLU A 579 28.54 37.96 21.96
CA GLU A 579 29.47 39.06 21.63
C GLU A 579 28.80 40.43 21.68
N THR A 580 27.57 40.52 21.20
CA THR A 580 26.78 41.75 21.25
C THR A 580 26.48 42.15 22.69
N LEU A 581 26.09 41.18 23.53
CA LEU A 581 25.87 41.39 24.96
C LEU A 581 27.15 41.89 25.65
N VAL A 582 28.29 41.23 25.42
CA VAL A 582 29.61 41.65 25.94
C VAL A 582 29.96 43.06 25.49
N SER A 583 29.74 43.39 24.22
CA SER A 583 30.05 44.71 23.67
C SER A 583 29.21 45.81 24.32
N ARG A 584 27.92 45.55 24.58
CA ARG A 584 27.02 46.49 25.27
C ARG A 584 27.38 46.66 26.74
N MET A 585 27.72 45.57 27.44
CA MET A 585 28.19 45.63 28.83
C MET A 585 29.46 46.49 28.95
N THR A 586 30.39 46.32 28.01
CA THR A 586 31.64 47.10 27.96
C THR A 586 31.35 48.58 27.66
N ALA A 587 30.51 48.87 26.67
CA ALA A 587 30.18 50.23 26.24
C ALA A 587 29.45 51.06 27.32
N ARG A 588 28.67 50.40 28.19
CA ARG A 588 27.96 51.06 29.31
C ARG A 588 28.82 51.24 30.56
N GLY A 589 30.09 50.85 30.54
CA GLY A 589 30.99 51.05 31.69
C GLY A 589 30.59 50.24 32.93
N VAL A 590 29.87 49.13 32.74
CA VAL A 590 29.40 48.25 33.83
C VAL A 590 30.53 47.46 34.50
N ILE A 591 31.76 47.59 33.98
CA ILE A 591 32.97 47.01 34.54
C ILE A 591 33.44 47.89 35.73
N GLY A 592 32.66 47.88 36.81
CA GLY A 592 33.01 48.45 38.12
C GLY A 592 33.81 47.47 38.99
N SER A 593 34.30 47.96 40.13
CA SER A 593 35.19 47.25 41.08
C SER A 593 34.57 46.09 41.87
N ASP A 594 33.43 45.55 41.44
CA ASP A 594 32.79 44.38 42.07
C ASP A 594 33.33 43.07 41.50
N THR A 595 33.78 42.18 42.38
CA THR A 595 34.38 40.88 42.05
C THR A 595 33.44 39.96 41.26
N LEU A 596 32.13 40.03 41.48
CA LEU A 596 31.11 39.24 40.77
C LEU A 596 30.86 39.73 39.34
N MET A 597 30.89 41.04 39.10
CA MET A 597 30.74 41.61 37.75
C MET A 597 31.97 41.33 36.87
N GLN A 598 33.16 41.27 37.48
CA GLN A 598 34.37 40.81 36.79
C GLN A 598 34.28 39.34 36.35
N ALA A 599 33.60 38.48 37.12
CA ALA A 599 33.40 37.09 36.75
C ALA A 599 32.55 36.96 35.47
N ILE A 600 31.46 37.73 35.36
CA ILE A 600 30.60 37.77 34.16
C ILE A 600 31.38 38.34 32.96
N ALA A 601 32.10 39.44 33.16
CA ALA A 601 32.91 40.09 32.13
C ALA A 601 34.06 39.21 31.60
N LYS A 602 34.53 38.24 32.39
CA LYS A 602 35.55 37.26 31.98
C LYS A 602 34.94 36.02 31.31
N ALA A 603 33.79 35.54 31.80
CA ALA A 603 33.19 34.29 31.36
C ALA A 603 32.50 34.39 29.98
N LEU A 604 31.76 35.48 29.70
CA LEU A 604 31.05 35.63 28.43
C LEU A 604 31.99 35.70 27.19
N PRO A 605 33.12 36.43 27.22
CA PRO A 605 34.08 36.39 26.10
C PRO A 605 34.71 35.01 25.88
N GLN A 606 34.98 34.27 26.97
CA GLN A 606 35.50 32.90 26.88
C GLN A 606 34.47 31.96 26.25
N ALA A 607 33.18 32.12 26.60
CA ALA A 607 32.11 31.40 25.95
C ALA A 607 32.08 31.67 24.44
N ALA A 608 32.15 32.94 24.03
CA ALA A 608 32.15 33.31 22.61
C ALA A 608 33.33 32.71 21.82
N GLU A 609 34.52 32.66 22.42
CA GLU A 609 35.70 32.05 21.77
C GLU A 609 35.54 30.54 21.60
N GLU A 610 35.04 29.82 22.62
CA GLU A 610 34.76 28.39 22.52
C GLU A 610 33.63 28.09 21.51
N MET A 611 32.60 28.95 21.46
CA MET A 611 31.54 28.85 20.44
C MET A 611 32.08 29.05 19.01
N LYS A 612 33.10 29.90 18.84
CA LYS A 612 33.75 30.12 17.54
C LYS A 612 34.50 28.87 17.09
N VAL A 613 35.24 28.23 18.01
CA VAL A 613 35.92 26.97 17.73
C VAL A 613 34.90 25.89 17.34
N ALA A 614 33.77 25.80 18.07
CA ALA A 614 32.69 24.88 17.72
C ALA A 614 32.11 25.16 16.32
N GLU A 615 31.79 26.42 16.01
CA GLU A 615 31.27 26.87 14.71
C GLU A 615 32.21 26.46 13.56
N GLU A 616 33.52 26.68 13.71
CA GLU A 616 34.52 26.30 12.71
C GLU A 616 34.61 24.78 12.50
N LYS A 617 34.52 24.00 13.59
CA LYS A 617 34.56 22.53 13.54
C LYS A 617 33.29 21.93 12.93
N LEU A 618 32.12 22.47 13.25
CA LEU A 618 30.86 22.09 12.62
C LEU A 618 30.86 22.41 11.13
N GLY A 619 31.32 23.62 10.75
CA GLY A 619 31.48 24.02 9.36
C GLY A 619 32.47 23.15 8.58
N ALA A 620 33.48 22.58 9.25
CA ALA A 620 34.43 21.64 8.69
C ALA A 620 33.92 20.17 8.64
N GLY A 621 32.68 19.91 9.05
CA GLY A 621 32.09 18.58 9.01
C GLY A 621 32.53 17.64 10.15
N ARG A 622 33.04 18.18 11.26
CA ARG A 622 33.60 17.40 12.39
C ARG A 622 32.85 17.65 13.70
N PRO A 623 31.64 17.09 13.87
CA PRO A 623 30.85 17.28 15.09
C PRO A 623 31.53 16.67 16.34
N ASP A 624 32.28 15.59 16.17
CA ASP A 624 33.09 14.94 17.21
C ASP A 624 34.09 15.89 17.87
N GLN A 625 34.68 16.79 17.08
CA GLN A 625 35.62 17.80 17.56
C GLN A 625 34.95 19.09 18.02
N ALA A 626 33.68 19.30 17.67
CA ALA A 626 32.91 20.47 18.07
C ALA A 626 32.34 20.31 19.49
N LEU A 627 31.83 19.11 19.82
CA LEU A 627 31.17 18.82 21.11
C LEU A 627 31.97 19.29 22.35
N PRO A 628 33.28 19.02 22.49
CA PRO A 628 34.04 19.52 23.64
C PRO A 628 34.09 21.05 23.74
N ALA A 629 34.16 21.75 22.61
CA ALA A 629 34.13 23.22 22.57
C ALA A 629 32.73 23.75 22.92
N GLU A 630 31.67 23.13 22.42
CA GLU A 630 30.29 23.49 22.76
C GLU A 630 29.97 23.28 24.25
N GLN A 631 30.48 22.19 24.85
CA GLN A 631 30.33 21.91 26.29
C GLN A 631 31.10 22.92 27.16
N ARG A 632 32.32 23.32 26.75
CA ARG A 632 33.08 24.39 27.43
C ARG A 632 32.40 25.75 27.30
N ALA A 633 31.85 26.07 26.13
CA ALA A 633 31.03 27.27 25.96
C ALA A 633 29.81 27.27 26.90
N LEU A 634 29.12 26.14 27.03
CA LEU A 634 27.99 25.97 27.95
C LEU A 634 28.41 26.20 29.40
N GLN A 635 29.53 25.63 29.84
CA GLN A 635 30.11 25.85 31.17
C GLN A 635 30.37 27.34 31.43
N HIS A 636 31.01 28.05 30.49
CA HIS A 636 31.29 29.47 30.64
C HIS A 636 30.01 30.32 30.74
N LEU A 637 28.97 30.00 29.95
CA LEU A 637 27.67 30.64 30.06
C LEU A 637 27.00 30.38 31.41
N GLN A 638 27.07 29.16 31.93
CA GLN A 638 26.51 28.80 33.23
C GLN A 638 27.21 29.54 34.38
N ARG A 639 28.54 29.65 34.34
CA ARG A 639 29.29 30.46 35.30
C ARG A 639 28.87 31.93 35.26
N ALA A 640 28.68 32.49 34.07
CA ALA A 640 28.18 33.86 33.92
C ALA A 640 26.76 34.01 34.49
N GLU A 641 25.87 33.05 34.23
CA GLU A 641 24.50 33.05 34.74
C GLU A 641 24.45 32.92 36.27
N ALA A 642 25.26 32.03 36.85
CA ALA A 642 25.37 31.85 38.29
C ALA A 642 25.83 33.14 38.98
N ALA A 643 26.88 33.78 38.46
CA ALA A 643 27.36 35.07 38.97
C ALA A 643 26.31 36.18 38.84
N PHE A 644 25.53 36.20 37.75
CA PHE A 644 24.44 37.16 37.56
C PHE A 644 23.30 36.95 38.57
N ARG A 645 22.84 35.71 38.76
CA ARG A 645 21.81 35.38 39.76
C ARG A 645 22.26 35.78 41.17
N GLU A 646 23.53 35.57 41.51
CA GLU A 646 24.08 35.97 42.81
C GLU A 646 24.05 37.49 43.02
N VAL A 647 24.37 38.27 41.99
CA VAL A 647 24.26 39.74 42.04
C VAL A 647 22.81 40.19 42.25
N GLN A 648 21.87 39.55 41.55
CA GLN A 648 20.44 39.83 41.71
C GLN A 648 19.96 39.55 43.15
N VAL A 649 20.40 38.45 43.75
CA VAL A 649 20.07 38.09 45.14
C VAL A 649 20.72 39.06 46.13
N ALA A 650 21.95 39.49 45.89
CA ALA A 650 22.64 40.48 46.72
C ALA A 650 21.91 41.85 46.71
N MET A 651 21.21 42.21 45.63
CA MET A 651 20.41 43.43 45.52
C MET A 651 19.01 43.34 46.15
N GLY A 652 18.44 42.14 46.30
CA GLY A 652 17.09 41.93 46.84
C GLY A 652 16.98 42.06 48.38
N GLN A 653 18.06 42.41 49.08
CA GLN A 653 18.08 42.46 50.54
C GLN A 653 17.56 43.83 51.04
N PRO A 654 16.47 43.87 51.83
CA PRO A 654 15.81 45.12 52.23
C PRO A 654 16.66 45.87 53.26
N GLY A 655 17.55 46.74 52.81
CA GLY A 655 18.37 47.57 53.70
C GLY A 655 19.43 48.46 53.03
N GLY A 656 19.73 48.29 51.74
CA GLY A 656 20.75 49.06 51.03
C GLY A 656 20.19 50.23 50.21
N ALA A 657 19.74 51.31 50.86
CA ALA A 657 19.46 52.56 50.15
C ALA A 657 20.79 53.23 49.76
N GLY A 658 21.31 52.92 48.57
CA GLY A 658 22.36 53.70 47.92
C GLY A 658 23.56 52.92 47.37
N ALA A 659 23.38 52.19 46.27
CA ALA A 659 24.40 51.79 45.26
C ALA A 659 23.66 50.97 44.17
N ALA A 660 23.81 51.09 42.85
CA ALA A 660 24.60 51.91 41.94
C ALA A 660 23.82 51.98 40.59
N PRO A 661 23.97 53.04 39.75
CA PRO A 661 23.22 53.20 38.49
C PRO A 661 23.44 52.08 37.45
N ASN A 662 24.57 51.37 37.55
CA ASN A 662 25.04 50.45 36.52
C ASN A 662 24.34 49.07 36.53
N ALA A 663 23.59 48.74 37.59
CA ALA A 663 22.97 47.43 37.76
C ALA A 663 21.54 47.36 37.20
N ASP A 664 20.75 48.42 37.35
CA ASP A 664 19.46 48.59 36.65
C ASP A 664 19.69 48.63 35.14
N ASP A 665 20.78 49.28 34.69
CA ASP A 665 21.20 49.31 33.28
C ASP A 665 21.51 47.92 32.68
N LEU A 666 21.92 46.93 33.50
CA LEU A 666 22.13 45.55 33.06
C LEU A 666 20.82 44.77 32.96
N ALA A 667 19.93 44.92 33.95
CA ALA A 667 18.62 44.32 33.91
C ALA A 667 17.86 44.79 32.65
N ASP A 668 17.91 46.10 32.37
CA ASP A 668 17.35 46.71 31.16
C ASP A 668 18.04 46.19 29.87
N LEU A 669 19.35 45.91 29.89
CA LEU A 669 20.06 45.32 28.73
C LEU A 669 19.57 43.91 28.41
N PHE A 670 19.46 43.07 29.43
CA PHE A 670 18.99 41.70 29.28
C PHE A 670 17.51 41.69 28.88
N GLU A 671 16.68 42.54 29.50
CA GLU A 671 15.26 42.70 29.16
C GLU A 671 15.08 43.16 27.71
N LEU A 672 15.85 44.15 27.24
CA LEU A 672 15.75 44.65 25.86
C LEU A 672 16.22 43.62 24.81
N GLU A 673 17.19 42.78 25.15
CA GLU A 673 17.62 41.67 24.31
C GLU A 673 16.61 40.51 24.30
N LEU A 674 15.98 40.24 25.45
CA LEU A 674 14.88 39.29 25.60
C LEU A 674 13.61 39.77 24.88
N ASP A 675 13.30 41.06 24.90
CA ASP A 675 12.22 41.66 24.13
C ASP A 675 12.51 41.65 22.63
N ARG A 676 13.76 41.86 22.20
CA ARG A 676 14.13 41.68 20.79
C ARG A 676 14.00 40.21 20.36
N MET A 677 14.34 39.27 21.23
CA MET A 677 14.11 37.84 21.01
C MET A 677 12.62 37.52 20.97
N ARG A 678 11.82 38.07 21.88
CA ARG A 678 10.36 37.94 21.93
C ARG A 678 9.71 38.48 20.65
N ASN A 679 10.14 39.64 20.18
CA ASN A 679 9.64 40.30 18.96
C ASN A 679 10.01 39.56 17.66
N GLN A 680 11.17 38.89 17.61
CA GLN A 680 11.55 38.02 16.47
C GLN A 680 10.77 36.70 16.45
N TYR A 681 10.25 36.26 17.59
CA TYR A 681 9.33 35.13 17.69
C TYR A 681 7.85 35.56 17.54
N GLU A 682 7.50 36.80 17.86
CA GLU A 682 6.17 37.40 17.62
C GLU A 682 5.92 37.74 16.15
N THR A 683 6.96 37.83 15.31
CA THR A 683 6.80 37.92 13.85
C THR A 683 6.37 36.59 13.21
N VAL A 684 6.24 35.53 14.01
CA VAL A 684 5.39 34.38 13.70
C VAL A 684 4.03 34.66 14.37
N GLN A 685 3.06 35.15 13.60
CA GLN A 685 1.64 35.13 13.98
C GLN A 685 1.21 33.68 14.27
N ARG A 686 1.44 33.25 15.50
CA ARG A 686 0.98 32.01 16.12
C ARG A 686 0.50 32.37 17.52
N SER A 687 -0.45 31.59 18.02
CA SER A 687 -0.90 31.55 19.42
C SER A 687 -2.07 32.43 19.90
N GLU A 688 -3.12 32.62 19.08
CA GLU A 688 -4.48 32.69 19.64
C GLU A 688 -5.24 31.35 19.44
N ALA A 689 -5.21 30.78 18.24
CA ALA A 689 -5.86 29.49 17.96
C ALA A 689 -5.16 28.27 18.62
N GLU A 690 -3.81 28.26 18.68
CA GLU A 690 -3.05 27.18 19.34
C GLU A 690 -3.17 27.21 20.87
N ARG A 691 -3.27 28.40 21.48
CA ARG A 691 -3.54 28.52 22.92
C ARG A 691 -4.93 28.00 23.26
N GLN A 692 -5.93 28.26 22.42
CA GLN A 692 -7.30 27.81 22.63
C GLN A 692 -7.46 26.29 22.49
N SER A 693 -6.78 25.65 21.51
CA SER A 693 -6.80 24.19 21.37
C SER A 693 -6.07 23.50 22.51
N GLN A 694 -4.89 23.99 22.90
CA GLN A 694 -4.13 23.46 24.04
C GLN A 694 -4.89 23.61 25.37
N GLN A 695 -5.62 24.71 25.55
CA GLN A 695 -6.46 24.92 26.73
C GLN A 695 -7.64 23.95 26.80
N LEU A 696 -8.24 23.59 25.65
CA LEU A 696 -9.29 22.56 25.60
C LEU A 696 -8.74 21.16 25.90
N ASP A 697 -7.56 20.83 25.39
CA ASP A 697 -6.90 19.55 25.66
C ASP A 697 -6.48 19.43 27.13
N GLU A 698 -5.96 20.52 27.72
CA GLU A 698 -5.64 20.57 29.15
C GLU A 698 -6.90 20.38 30.02
N VAL A 699 -8.03 21.00 29.64
CA VAL A 699 -9.32 20.83 30.33
C VAL A 699 -9.82 19.39 30.19
N ALA A 700 -9.67 18.77 29.02
CA ALA A 700 -10.06 17.38 28.79
C ALA A 700 -9.24 16.39 29.63
N GLU A 701 -7.91 16.58 29.70
CA GLU A 701 -7.03 15.76 30.53
C GLU A 701 -7.31 15.94 32.02
N ARG A 702 -7.49 17.19 32.48
CA ARG A 702 -7.89 17.47 33.87
C ARG A 702 -9.21 16.79 34.23
N LEU A 703 -10.17 16.72 33.30
CA LEU A 703 -11.43 15.99 33.51
C LEU A 703 -11.25 14.47 33.61
N ARG A 704 -10.37 13.88 32.78
CA ARG A 704 -10.02 12.44 32.88
C ARG A 704 -9.37 12.13 34.21
N GLU A 705 -8.44 12.97 34.63
CA GLU A 705 -7.74 12.82 35.90
C GLU A 705 -8.70 12.95 37.09
N LEU A 706 -9.58 13.95 37.07
CA LEU A 706 -10.61 14.14 38.11
C LEU A 706 -11.57 12.95 38.20
N ALA A 707 -12.05 12.44 37.07
CA ALA A 707 -12.91 11.25 37.05
C ALA A 707 -12.19 10.02 37.64
N ARG A 708 -10.92 9.81 37.26
CA ARG A 708 -10.10 8.71 37.78
C ARG A 708 -9.84 8.83 39.28
N ARG A 709 -9.53 10.04 39.78
CA ARG A 709 -9.33 10.31 41.21
C ARG A 709 -10.62 10.11 42.00
N GLN A 710 -11.76 10.57 41.48
CA GLN A 710 -13.06 10.36 42.09
C GLN A 710 -13.43 8.88 42.19
N GLN A 711 -13.17 8.09 41.14
CA GLN A 711 -13.40 6.65 41.15
C GLN A 711 -12.56 5.94 42.23
N GLN A 712 -11.28 6.29 42.35
CA GLN A 712 -10.39 5.75 43.40
C GLN A 712 -10.87 6.09 44.81
N GLU A 713 -11.40 7.29 45.04
CA GLU A 713 -11.94 7.69 46.35
C GLU A 713 -13.23 6.93 46.69
N ILE A 714 -14.12 6.71 45.71
CA ILE A 714 -15.31 5.86 45.90
C ILE A 714 -14.90 4.43 46.28
N GLU A 715 -13.88 3.86 45.62
CA GLU A 715 -13.35 2.53 45.95
C GLU A 715 -12.73 2.47 47.36
N ARG A 716 -11.98 3.50 47.77
CA ARG A 716 -11.45 3.60 49.14
C ARG A 716 -12.57 3.69 50.17
N GLN A 717 -13.62 4.46 49.90
CA GLN A 717 -14.77 4.57 50.80
C GLN A 717 -15.55 3.27 50.91
N ARG A 718 -15.70 2.51 49.81
CA ARG A 718 -16.29 1.15 49.86
C ARG A 718 -15.45 0.19 50.71
N ARG A 719 -14.11 0.24 50.61
CA ARG A 719 -13.20 -0.59 51.42
C ARG A 719 -13.25 -0.22 52.90
N LEU A 720 -13.35 1.08 53.21
CA LEU A 720 -13.47 1.57 54.59
C LEU A 720 -14.85 1.30 55.21
N GLN A 721 -15.91 1.11 54.41
CA GLN A 721 -17.22 0.66 54.92
C GLN A 721 -17.28 -0.85 55.23
N GLN A 722 -16.46 -1.67 54.56
CA GLN A 722 -16.34 -3.10 54.87
C GLN A 722 -15.57 -3.37 56.18
N ASN A 723 -14.58 -2.54 56.51
CA ASN A 723 -13.89 -2.58 57.80
C ASN A 723 -14.54 -1.58 58.76
N MET A 724 -15.45 -2.06 59.61
CA MET A 724 -16.20 -1.29 60.64
C MET A 724 -15.30 -0.58 61.67
N GLN A 725 -14.54 0.43 61.27
CA GLN A 725 -13.79 1.33 62.15
C GLN A 725 -13.79 2.73 61.54
N GLY A 726 -14.61 3.62 62.11
CA GLY A 726 -14.86 4.96 61.61
C GLY A 726 -13.59 5.82 61.58
N GLY A 727 -13.32 6.44 60.42
CA GLY A 727 -12.22 7.36 60.21
C GLY A 727 -12.68 8.64 59.53
N GLN A 728 -12.56 9.76 60.24
CA GLN A 728 -12.98 11.13 59.90
C GLN A 728 -12.07 11.80 58.83
N GLY A 729 -11.55 11.03 57.85
CA GLY A 729 -10.54 11.47 56.89
C GLY A 729 -11.03 11.72 55.45
N GLY A 730 -12.22 11.23 55.06
CA GLY A 730 -12.69 11.28 53.66
C GLY A 730 -13.27 12.62 53.18
N SER A 731 -13.63 13.54 54.09
CA SER A 731 -14.32 14.79 53.75
C SER A 731 -13.38 15.88 53.19
N ALA A 732 -12.09 15.88 53.59
CA ALA A 732 -11.12 16.87 53.12
C ALA A 732 -10.75 16.66 51.63
N ASN A 733 -10.44 15.41 51.25
CA ASN A 733 -10.12 15.06 49.87
C ASN A 733 -11.29 15.32 48.91
N GLN A 734 -12.54 15.09 49.35
CA GLN A 734 -13.72 15.41 48.53
C GLN A 734 -13.96 16.92 48.35
N ARG A 735 -13.58 17.76 49.32
CA ARG A 735 -13.63 19.22 49.15
C ARG A 735 -12.58 19.70 48.16
N GLU A 736 -11.36 19.17 48.23
CA GLU A 736 -10.29 19.50 47.29
C GLU A 736 -10.66 19.10 45.84
N LEU A 737 -11.21 17.89 45.65
CA LEU A 737 -11.70 17.44 44.33
C LEU A 737 -12.84 18.33 43.80
N ALA A 738 -13.75 18.76 44.68
CA ALA A 738 -14.82 19.67 44.30
C ALA A 738 -14.30 21.07 43.91
N GLU A 739 -13.26 21.57 44.57
CA GLU A 739 -12.60 22.84 44.24
C GLU A 739 -11.84 22.77 42.91
N GLN A 740 -11.11 21.69 42.68
CA GLN A 740 -10.43 21.43 41.40
C GLN A 740 -11.45 21.33 40.26
N ALA A 741 -12.54 20.57 40.43
CA ALA A 741 -13.60 20.46 39.43
C ALA A 741 -14.32 21.81 39.17
N ASP A 742 -14.50 22.65 40.19
CA ASP A 742 -15.07 24.00 40.05
C ASP A 742 -14.14 24.93 39.25
N SER A 743 -12.82 24.79 39.39
CA SER A 743 -11.83 25.54 38.60
C SER A 743 -11.88 25.15 37.11
N VAL A 744 -11.99 23.85 36.82
CA VAL A 744 -12.11 23.31 35.45
C VAL A 744 -13.44 23.72 34.84
N ALA A 745 -14.53 23.73 35.61
CA ALA A 745 -15.84 24.22 35.17
C ALA A 745 -15.80 25.70 34.73
N ARG A 746 -15.12 26.55 35.51
CA ARG A 746 -14.95 27.97 35.18
C ARG A 746 -14.04 28.20 33.96
N GLN A 747 -13.00 27.38 33.78
CA GLN A 747 -12.17 27.42 32.57
C GLN A 747 -12.99 27.00 31.33
N LEU A 748 -13.71 25.89 31.41
CA LEU A 748 -14.54 25.38 30.32
C LEU A 748 -15.66 26.36 29.95
N GLU A 749 -16.28 27.04 30.92
CA GLU A 749 -17.29 28.07 30.65
C GLU A 749 -16.73 29.32 29.96
N ARG A 750 -15.49 29.74 30.30
CA ARG A 750 -14.80 30.82 29.58
C ARG A 750 -14.55 30.44 28.13
N LEU A 751 -13.96 29.26 27.91
CA LEU A 751 -13.69 28.73 26.57
C LEU A 751 -14.98 28.55 25.75
N ALA A 752 -16.06 28.09 26.37
CA ALA A 752 -17.35 27.91 25.72
C ALA A 752 -17.97 29.25 25.27
N ARG A 753 -17.81 30.32 26.06
CA ARG A 753 -18.26 31.67 25.71
C ARG A 753 -17.40 32.30 24.62
N GLU A 754 -16.09 32.09 24.67
CA GLU A 754 -15.14 32.60 23.68
C GLU A 754 -15.34 31.94 22.31
N GLN A 755 -15.51 30.62 22.25
CA GLN A 755 -15.74 29.87 21.01
C GLN A 755 -17.19 29.88 20.52
N ARG A 756 -18.14 30.38 21.33
CA ARG A 756 -19.59 30.35 21.05
C ARG A 756 -20.12 28.94 20.74
N SER A 757 -19.53 27.89 21.33
CA SER A 757 -19.98 26.51 21.13
C SER A 757 -21.13 26.16 22.09
N PRO A 758 -22.31 25.76 21.58
CA PRO A 758 -23.41 25.29 22.41
C PRO A 758 -23.09 23.96 23.10
N GLU A 759 -22.26 23.10 22.51
CA GLU A 759 -21.85 21.82 23.09
C GLU A 759 -20.92 22.02 24.31
N LEU A 760 -19.93 22.91 24.20
CA LEU A 760 -19.04 23.26 25.31
C LEU A 760 -19.78 23.95 26.47
N MET A 761 -20.84 24.71 26.15
CA MET A 761 -21.72 25.28 27.17
C MET A 761 -22.50 24.20 27.92
N GLN A 762 -22.89 23.12 27.25
CA GLN A 762 -23.59 21.99 27.89
C GLN A 762 -22.65 21.16 28.76
N SER A 763 -21.41 20.89 28.30
CA SER A 763 -20.41 20.19 29.12
C SER A 763 -20.04 20.99 30.38
N ALA A 764 -19.89 22.31 30.27
CA ALA A 764 -19.66 23.20 31.42
C ALA A 764 -20.83 23.21 32.43
N ARG A 765 -22.06 22.95 31.99
CA ARG A 765 -23.23 22.82 32.88
C ARG A 765 -23.21 21.48 33.61
N ARG A 766 -22.99 20.37 32.90
CA ARG A 766 -22.88 19.03 33.50
C ARG A 766 -21.74 18.93 34.51
N LEU A 767 -20.62 19.59 34.21
CA LEU A 767 -19.48 19.66 35.13
C LEU A 767 -19.80 20.44 36.42
N ARG A 768 -20.58 21.53 36.34
CA ARG A 768 -21.07 22.24 37.54
C ARG A 768 -22.01 21.40 38.39
N GLU A 769 -22.90 20.64 37.74
CA GLU A 769 -23.78 19.70 38.45
C GLU A 769 -22.97 18.61 39.18
N ALA A 770 -21.87 18.15 38.60
CA ALA A 770 -20.96 17.22 39.25
C ALA A 770 -20.28 17.83 40.49
N VAL A 771 -19.83 19.09 40.42
CA VAL A 771 -19.26 19.84 41.56
C VAL A 771 -20.27 19.95 42.70
N GLU A 772 -21.53 20.22 42.41
CA GLU A 772 -22.58 20.26 43.44
C GLU A 772 -22.80 18.91 44.13
N GLN A 773 -22.77 17.81 43.38
CA GLN A 773 -22.87 16.47 43.94
C GLN A 773 -21.65 16.11 44.80
N MET A 774 -20.44 16.51 44.40
CA MET A 774 -19.21 16.33 45.20
C MET A 774 -19.25 17.14 46.50
N ARG A 775 -19.75 18.38 46.47
CA ARG A 775 -19.94 19.17 47.70
C ARG A 775 -20.98 18.53 48.63
N ARG A 776 -22.05 17.96 48.08
CA ARG A 776 -23.08 17.23 48.86
C ARG A 776 -22.54 15.93 49.44
N SER A 777 -21.71 15.18 48.72
CA SER A 777 -21.06 13.98 49.26
C SER A 777 -20.09 14.34 50.39
N ALA A 778 -19.34 15.43 50.24
CA ALA A 778 -18.40 15.90 51.26
C ALA A 778 -19.09 16.40 52.55
N ALA A 779 -20.30 16.97 52.42
CA ALA A 779 -21.08 17.49 53.54
C ALA A 779 -21.93 16.44 54.25
N SER A 780 -22.51 15.48 53.51
CA SER A 780 -23.42 14.47 54.05
C SER A 780 -22.78 13.08 54.23
N ASN A 781 -21.51 12.92 53.85
CA ASN A 781 -20.76 11.66 53.85
C ASN A 781 -21.54 10.50 53.17
N ASN A 782 -22.34 10.85 52.16
CA ASN A 782 -23.25 9.92 51.48
C ASN A 782 -22.57 9.33 50.23
N PRO A 783 -22.30 8.00 50.20
CA PRO A 783 -21.64 7.35 49.06
C PRO A 783 -22.44 7.43 47.75
N GLY A 784 -23.78 7.55 47.82
CA GLY A 784 -24.62 7.70 46.62
C GLY A 784 -24.41 9.02 45.87
N ALA A 785 -24.07 10.10 46.58
CA ALA A 785 -23.78 11.40 45.97
C ALA A 785 -22.42 11.40 45.25
N GLY A 786 -21.45 10.62 45.75
CA GLY A 786 -20.15 10.44 45.09
C GLY A 786 -20.26 9.69 43.77
N GLN A 787 -21.13 8.68 43.69
CA GLN A 787 -21.44 7.94 42.47
C GLN A 787 -22.12 8.85 41.42
N ALA A 788 -23.14 9.61 41.85
CA ALA A 788 -23.84 10.54 40.97
C ALA A 788 -22.93 11.68 40.44
N ALA A 789 -21.93 12.09 41.23
CA ALA A 789 -20.91 13.03 40.78
C ALA A 789 -20.02 12.45 39.66
N LEU A 790 -19.61 11.19 39.80
CA LEU A 790 -18.81 10.49 38.78
C LEU A 790 -19.58 10.37 37.46
N ASP A 791 -20.85 9.97 37.51
CA ASP A 791 -21.70 9.84 36.32
C ASP A 791 -21.81 11.17 35.56
N ARG A 792 -21.95 12.30 36.28
CA ARG A 792 -22.02 13.65 35.69
C ARG A 792 -20.68 14.12 35.12
N LEU A 793 -19.56 13.74 35.74
CA LEU A 793 -18.20 14.00 35.20
C LEU A 793 -17.97 13.24 33.90
N GLU A 794 -18.37 11.97 33.83
CA GLU A 794 -18.26 11.16 32.62
C GLU A 794 -19.16 11.67 31.49
N GLU A 795 -20.36 12.14 31.81
CA GLU A 795 -21.28 12.76 30.85
C GLU A 795 -20.71 14.09 30.32
N ALA A 796 -20.13 14.92 31.18
CA ALA A 796 -19.44 16.15 30.78
C ALA A 796 -18.25 15.86 29.86
N ARG A 797 -17.46 14.82 30.15
CA ARG A 797 -16.35 14.36 29.29
C ARG A 797 -16.85 13.93 27.91
N ARG A 798 -17.88 13.09 27.85
CA ARG A 798 -18.45 12.61 26.58
C ARG A 798 -18.97 13.75 25.71
N LEU A 799 -19.64 14.74 26.31
CA LEU A 799 -20.15 15.91 25.57
C LEU A 799 -19.02 16.80 25.05
N LEU A 800 -17.93 16.95 25.82
CA LEU A 800 -16.74 17.69 25.39
C LEU A 800 -16.04 17.00 24.21
N GLU A 801 -15.90 15.67 24.26
CA GLU A 801 -15.32 14.87 23.17
C GLU A 801 -16.19 14.94 21.90
N GLN A 802 -17.52 14.92 22.03
CA GLN A 802 -18.44 15.09 20.90
C GLN A 802 -18.36 16.48 20.27
N GLY A 803 -18.29 17.54 21.08
CA GLY A 803 -18.13 18.92 20.58
C GLY A 803 -16.80 19.12 19.85
N ARG A 804 -15.73 18.44 20.31
CA ARG A 804 -14.41 18.43 19.66
C ARG A 804 -14.45 17.75 18.29
N GLN A 805 -15.09 16.59 18.20
CA GLN A 805 -15.24 15.84 16.95
C GLN A 805 -16.02 16.63 15.88
N ALA A 806 -17.11 17.30 16.27
CA ALA A 806 -17.88 18.18 15.37
C ALA A 806 -17.11 19.45 14.94
N GLY A 807 -16.10 19.86 15.70
CA GLY A 807 -15.17 20.92 15.32
C GLY A 807 -14.22 20.50 14.21
N ILE A 808 -13.61 19.31 14.35
CA ILE A 808 -12.70 18.73 13.37
C ILE A 808 -13.43 18.46 12.04
N GLU A 809 -14.65 17.92 12.09
CA GLU A 809 -15.47 17.68 10.91
C GLU A 809 -15.71 18.94 10.07
N ARG A 810 -16.08 20.05 10.72
CA ARG A 810 -16.27 21.35 10.04
C ARG A 810 -14.97 21.85 9.43
N GLN A 811 -13.86 21.73 10.14
CA GLN A 811 -12.57 22.21 9.63
C GLN A 811 -12.06 21.38 8.44
N VAL A 812 -12.32 20.07 8.42
CA VAL A 812 -12.00 19.21 7.27
C VAL A 812 -12.90 19.55 6.07
N GLN A 813 -14.18 19.83 6.30
CA GLN A 813 -15.09 20.32 5.25
C GLN A 813 -14.67 21.69 4.71
N ASP A 814 -14.22 22.61 5.56
CA ASP A 814 -13.71 23.92 5.15
C ASP A 814 -12.44 23.79 4.29
N ALA A 815 -11.52 22.88 4.66
CA ALA A 815 -10.32 22.58 3.88
C ALA A 815 -10.67 21.95 2.52
N LEU A 816 -11.71 21.11 2.45
CA LEU A 816 -12.21 20.55 1.19
C LEU A 816 -12.77 21.66 0.29
N ALA A 817 -13.61 22.54 0.84
CA ALA A 817 -14.16 23.67 0.11
C ALA A 817 -13.06 24.64 -0.37
N GLU A 818 -11.97 24.80 0.39
CA GLU A 818 -10.80 25.58 -0.01
C GLU A 818 -10.05 24.91 -1.16
N ALA A 819 -9.81 23.59 -1.10
CA ALA A 819 -9.20 22.83 -2.19
C ALA A 819 -10.03 22.88 -3.49
N GLU A 820 -11.36 22.81 -3.40
CA GLU A 820 -12.27 22.98 -4.54
C GLU A 820 -12.14 24.39 -5.16
N ARG A 821 -12.10 25.45 -4.34
CA ARG A 821 -11.86 26.81 -4.83
C ARG A 821 -10.52 26.97 -5.52
N LEU A 822 -9.46 26.32 -5.02
CA LEU A 822 -8.14 26.34 -5.65
C LEU A 822 -8.15 25.62 -7.00
N ARG A 823 -8.89 24.51 -7.10
CA ARG A 823 -9.08 23.79 -8.36
C ARG A 823 -9.78 24.66 -9.40
N ASP A 824 -10.88 25.30 -9.01
CA ASP A 824 -11.63 26.22 -9.86
C ASP A 824 -10.77 27.42 -10.31
N GLN A 825 -9.97 27.98 -9.40
CA GLN A 825 -9.04 29.07 -9.73
C GLN A 825 -7.97 28.61 -10.73
N GLN A 826 -7.45 27.40 -10.56
CA GLN A 826 -6.44 26.86 -11.48
C GLN A 826 -7.02 26.55 -12.86
N GLU A 827 -8.26 26.06 -12.95
CA GLU A 827 -8.92 25.83 -14.24
C GLU A 827 -9.11 27.14 -15.03
N ARG A 828 -9.47 28.23 -14.33
CA ARG A 828 -9.55 29.56 -14.94
C ARG A 828 -8.18 30.06 -15.42
N ILE A 829 -7.13 29.85 -14.62
CA ILE A 829 -5.74 30.19 -14.99
C ILE A 829 -5.29 29.39 -16.21
N ALA A 830 -5.57 28.09 -16.27
CA ALA A 830 -5.27 27.24 -17.42
C ALA A 830 -6.01 27.69 -18.69
N GLY A 831 -7.28 28.06 -18.56
CA GLY A 831 -8.09 28.62 -19.65
C GLY A 831 -7.57 29.97 -20.15
N ASP A 832 -7.15 30.85 -19.24
CA ASP A 832 -6.54 32.14 -19.57
C ASP A 832 -5.17 31.94 -20.27
N VAL A 833 -4.35 30.98 -19.80
CA VAL A 833 -3.07 30.59 -20.44
C VAL A 833 -3.30 30.04 -21.85
N ALA A 834 -4.34 29.24 -22.05
CA ALA A 834 -4.65 28.65 -23.34
C ALA A 834 -5.09 29.69 -24.40
N ARG A 835 -5.65 30.82 -23.97
CA ARG A 835 -6.15 31.91 -24.83
C ARG A 835 -5.10 32.99 -25.14
N LEU A 836 -3.90 32.92 -24.55
CA LEU A 836 -2.83 33.90 -24.80
C LEU A 836 -2.25 33.75 -26.22
N ASP A 837 -2.37 34.80 -27.03
CA ASP A 837 -1.79 34.90 -28.38
C ASP A 837 -0.30 35.29 -28.31
N PRO A 838 0.61 34.67 -29.10
CA PRO A 838 2.00 35.07 -29.23
C PRO A 838 2.27 36.56 -29.46
N ALA A 839 1.34 37.31 -30.05
CA ALA A 839 1.49 38.73 -30.38
C ALA A 839 1.18 39.69 -29.20
N ASP A 840 0.46 39.25 -28.17
CA ASP A 840 -0.06 40.09 -27.07
C ASP A 840 0.79 40.04 -25.78
N ARG A 841 2.03 39.54 -25.88
CA ARG A 841 2.98 39.31 -24.76
C ARG A 841 3.44 40.57 -23.99
N ARG A 842 2.91 41.76 -24.32
CA ARG A 842 3.20 43.04 -23.64
C ARG A 842 2.01 43.63 -22.86
N SER A 843 0.95 42.86 -22.62
CA SER A 843 -0.32 43.36 -22.10
C SER A 843 -0.51 43.16 -20.58
N GLU A 844 -1.33 44.02 -19.97
CA GLU A 844 -1.82 43.94 -18.58
C GLU A 844 -2.47 42.58 -18.22
N GLN A 845 -2.83 41.76 -19.22
CA GLN A 845 -3.39 40.43 -19.01
C GLN A 845 -2.35 39.45 -18.44
N VAL A 846 -1.09 39.49 -18.91
CA VAL A 846 -0.01 38.65 -18.36
C VAL A 846 0.28 39.04 -16.91
N ARG A 847 0.26 40.33 -16.57
CA ARG A 847 0.49 40.79 -15.19
C ARG A 847 -0.63 40.33 -14.24
N ARG A 848 -1.89 40.45 -14.64
CA ARG A 848 -3.03 39.93 -13.87
C ARG A 848 -2.98 38.41 -13.69
N LEU A 849 -2.51 37.69 -14.70
CA LEU A 849 -2.32 36.24 -14.62
C LEU A 849 -1.18 35.88 -13.64
N GLN A 850 -0.10 36.65 -13.61
CA GLN A 850 0.99 36.48 -12.64
C GLN A 850 0.52 36.75 -11.21
N GLU A 851 -0.21 37.84 -10.97
CA GLU A 851 -0.80 38.17 -9.66
C GLU A 851 -1.75 37.05 -9.18
N ARG A 852 -2.56 36.48 -10.08
CA ARG A 852 -3.42 35.32 -9.77
C ARG A 852 -2.64 34.06 -9.44
N LYS A 853 -1.55 33.77 -10.16
CA LYS A 853 -0.68 32.62 -9.87
C LYS A 853 0.05 32.76 -8.54
N GLU A 854 0.45 33.97 -8.18
CA GLU A 854 1.05 34.26 -6.88
C GLU A 854 0.03 34.09 -5.74
N ALA A 855 -1.19 34.59 -5.93
CA ALA A 855 -2.29 34.35 -4.99
C ALA A 855 -2.63 32.85 -4.85
N LEU A 856 -2.63 32.09 -5.95
CA LEU A 856 -2.84 30.65 -5.93
C LEU A 856 -1.73 29.93 -5.16
N ALA A 857 -0.46 30.28 -5.39
CA ALA A 857 0.67 29.70 -4.67
C ALA A 857 0.59 29.97 -3.16
N ALA A 858 0.24 31.21 -2.77
CA ALA A 858 0.05 31.58 -1.37
C ALA A 858 -1.11 30.80 -0.72
N ALA A 859 -2.20 30.58 -1.46
CA ALA A 859 -3.37 29.86 -0.94
C ALA A 859 -3.13 28.34 -0.85
N VAL A 860 -2.37 27.74 -1.78
CA VAL A 860 -1.92 26.34 -1.68
C VAL A 860 -0.98 26.15 -0.48
N ALA A 861 -0.06 27.09 -0.24
CA ALA A 861 0.81 27.05 0.93
C ALA A 861 0.04 27.23 2.25
N ASP A 862 -1.06 28.00 2.26
CA ASP A 862 -1.93 28.10 3.42
C ASP A 862 -2.72 26.82 3.67
N LEU A 863 -3.23 26.21 2.59
CA LEU A 863 -3.91 24.92 2.65
C LEU A 863 -2.99 23.82 3.19
N GLU A 864 -1.73 23.74 2.72
CA GLU A 864 -0.74 22.79 3.25
C GLU A 864 -0.60 22.88 4.77
N ARG A 865 -0.39 24.10 5.29
CA ARG A 865 -0.26 24.34 6.73
C ARG A 865 -1.55 24.05 7.50
N ARG A 866 -2.73 24.18 6.89
CA ARG A 866 -4.01 23.78 7.49
C ARG A 866 -4.11 22.26 7.56
N LEU A 867 -3.74 21.56 6.49
CA LEU A 867 -3.78 20.10 6.42
C LEU A 867 -2.84 19.45 7.44
N ASP A 868 -1.63 19.96 7.64
CA ASP A 868 -0.73 19.47 8.69
C ASP A 868 -1.31 19.62 10.10
N ARG A 869 -1.95 20.77 10.37
CA ARG A 869 -2.61 21.03 11.65
C ARG A 869 -3.79 20.09 11.87
N LEU A 870 -4.62 19.91 10.85
CA LEU A 870 -5.77 19.01 10.90
C LEU A 870 -5.35 17.55 11.03
N ALA A 871 -4.29 17.15 10.33
CA ALA A 871 -3.70 15.83 10.45
C ALA A 871 -3.21 15.59 11.88
N ALA A 872 -2.45 16.53 12.46
CA ALA A 872 -1.96 16.43 13.83
C ALA A 872 -3.09 16.38 14.86
N ALA A 873 -4.13 17.21 14.72
CA ALA A 873 -5.30 17.22 15.60
C ALA A 873 -6.10 15.91 15.52
N SER A 874 -6.15 15.28 14.35
CA SER A 874 -6.92 14.07 14.10
C SER A 874 -6.18 12.78 14.52
N ARG A 875 -4.85 12.80 14.73
CA ARG A 875 -4.03 11.60 15.03
C ARG A 875 -4.49 10.82 16.26
N ALA A 876 -4.99 11.51 17.29
CA ALA A 876 -5.35 10.89 18.56
C ALA A 876 -6.71 10.16 18.51
N GLU A 877 -7.64 10.63 17.68
CA GLU A 877 -9.03 10.14 17.67
C GLU A 877 -9.41 9.44 16.35
N GLN A 878 -8.83 9.84 15.22
CA GLN A 878 -9.19 9.39 13.88
C GLN A 878 -7.94 9.16 13.02
N LYS A 879 -7.33 7.98 13.18
CA LYS A 879 -6.07 7.62 12.50
C LYS A 879 -6.19 7.66 10.97
N GLU A 880 -7.33 7.25 10.41
CA GLU A 880 -7.56 7.25 8.96
C GLU A 880 -7.73 8.67 8.39
N ALA A 881 -8.52 9.52 9.05
CA ALA A 881 -8.64 10.93 8.67
C ALA A 881 -7.29 11.64 8.75
N ALA A 882 -6.53 11.40 9.83
CA ALA A 882 -5.20 11.95 10.01
C ALA A 882 -4.22 11.51 8.91
N ARG A 883 -4.27 10.23 8.52
CA ARG A 883 -3.45 9.68 7.44
C ARG A 883 -3.79 10.33 6.10
N ASN A 884 -5.07 10.40 5.74
CA ASN A 884 -5.53 11.01 4.49
C ASN A 884 -5.19 12.52 4.41
N LEU A 885 -5.33 13.25 5.52
CA LEU A 885 -4.92 14.67 5.61
C LEU A 885 -3.40 14.84 5.49
N GLN A 886 -2.62 13.94 6.09
CA GLN A 886 -1.16 13.93 5.97
C GLN A 886 -0.72 13.61 4.53
N GLU A 887 -1.38 12.65 3.88
CA GLU A 887 -1.14 12.30 2.47
C GLU A 887 -1.50 13.47 1.54
N ALA A 888 -2.54 14.26 1.85
CA ALA A 888 -2.85 15.49 1.13
C ALA A 888 -1.76 16.57 1.30
N ALA A 889 -1.26 16.79 2.52
CA ALA A 889 -0.16 17.73 2.78
C ALA A 889 1.15 17.29 2.13
N ASN A 890 1.49 16.00 2.22
CA ASN A 890 2.67 15.43 1.59
C ASN A 890 2.56 15.51 0.06
N ALA A 891 1.38 15.29 -0.53
CA ALA A 891 1.19 15.46 -1.96
C ALA A 891 1.54 16.89 -2.43
N ILE A 892 1.24 17.93 -1.65
CA ILE A 892 1.64 19.32 -1.96
C ILE A 892 3.18 19.46 -1.97
N ARG A 893 3.87 18.86 -0.98
CA ARG A 893 5.34 18.94 -0.85
C ARG A 893 6.09 18.09 -1.87
N ASP A 894 5.69 16.84 -2.03
CA ASP A 894 6.36 15.85 -2.88
C ASP A 894 6.27 16.26 -4.35
N THR A 895 5.11 16.78 -4.75
CA THR A 895 4.92 17.34 -6.09
C THR A 895 5.51 18.74 -6.23
N LYS A 896 5.97 19.36 -5.12
CA LYS A 896 6.44 20.75 -5.05
C LYS A 896 5.45 21.71 -5.69
N LEU A 897 4.17 21.54 -5.39
CA LEU A 897 3.06 22.22 -6.08
C LEU A 897 3.19 23.75 -6.01
N VAL A 898 3.58 24.29 -4.85
CA VAL A 898 3.83 25.74 -4.67
C VAL A 898 4.95 26.22 -5.60
N ASP A 899 6.08 25.50 -5.65
CA ASP A 899 7.20 25.84 -6.53
C ASP A 899 6.83 25.70 -8.00
N LYS A 900 6.06 24.68 -8.39
CA LYS A 900 5.55 24.51 -9.76
C LYS A 900 4.65 25.66 -10.18
N ILE A 901 3.76 26.12 -9.30
CA ILE A 901 2.90 27.30 -9.57
C ILE A 901 3.76 28.56 -9.74
N LEU A 902 4.74 28.79 -8.86
CA LEU A 902 5.66 29.92 -8.94
C LEU A 902 6.58 29.85 -10.18
N TRP A 903 6.96 28.64 -10.59
CA TRP A 903 7.75 28.40 -11.78
C TRP A 903 6.94 28.60 -13.07
N SER A 904 5.68 28.16 -13.09
CA SER A 904 4.75 28.41 -14.21
C SER A 904 4.58 29.90 -14.49
N ARG A 905 4.64 30.74 -13.45
CA ARG A 905 4.62 32.21 -13.56
C ARG A 905 5.76 32.75 -14.43
N GLY A 906 6.96 32.19 -14.30
CA GLY A 906 8.13 32.56 -15.11
C GLY A 906 8.09 31.97 -16.52
N VAL A 907 7.56 30.76 -16.66
CA VAL A 907 7.43 30.07 -17.96
C VAL A 907 6.45 30.78 -18.90
N VAL A 908 5.34 31.32 -18.37
CA VAL A 908 4.36 32.12 -19.11
C VAL A 908 4.99 33.39 -19.74
N GLN A 909 6.15 33.84 -19.23
CA GLN A 909 6.86 35.03 -19.73
C GLN A 909 7.81 34.72 -20.90
N GLU A 910 8.43 33.54 -20.95
CA GLU A 910 9.62 33.31 -21.80
C GLU A 910 9.44 32.29 -22.93
N ARG A 911 8.50 31.33 -22.84
CA ARG A 911 8.47 30.15 -23.73
C ARG A 911 7.13 29.95 -24.48
N PRO A 912 7.12 29.25 -25.65
CA PRO A 912 5.93 29.04 -26.46
C PRO A 912 4.81 28.27 -25.72
N GLY A 913 3.55 28.58 -26.06
CA GLY A 913 2.36 28.28 -25.26
C GLY A 913 2.02 26.81 -25.02
N GLU A 914 2.57 25.85 -25.78
CA GLU A 914 2.33 24.42 -25.53
C GLU A 914 2.96 23.92 -24.23
N TYR A 915 4.17 24.42 -23.91
CA TYR A 915 4.87 24.02 -22.70
C TYR A 915 4.19 24.56 -21.43
N ALA A 916 3.65 25.78 -21.52
CA ALA A 916 2.85 26.37 -20.44
C ALA A 916 1.56 25.56 -20.21
N ARG A 917 0.86 25.15 -21.27
CA ARG A 917 -0.37 24.34 -21.17
C ARG A 917 -0.14 23.00 -20.45
N MET A 918 0.91 22.28 -20.81
CA MET A 918 1.27 21.01 -20.16
C MET A 918 1.55 21.19 -18.67
N LEU A 919 2.21 22.29 -18.30
CA LEU A 919 2.50 22.61 -16.90
C LEU A 919 1.23 22.98 -16.12
N GLU A 920 0.29 23.71 -16.72
CA GLU A 920 -1.00 24.02 -16.10
C GLU A 920 -1.85 22.76 -15.86
N GLU A 921 -1.80 21.81 -16.79
CA GLU A 921 -2.48 20.52 -16.68
C GLU A 921 -1.91 19.67 -15.54
N GLN A 922 -0.57 19.63 -15.40
CA GLN A 922 0.09 18.98 -14.27
C GLN A 922 -0.27 19.62 -12.92
N ILE A 923 -0.25 20.94 -12.83
CA ILE A 923 -0.66 21.66 -11.61
C ILE A 923 -2.13 21.35 -11.27
N GLY A 924 -3.00 21.25 -12.28
CA GLY A 924 -4.39 20.85 -12.11
C GLY A 924 -4.55 19.44 -11.53
N ALA A 925 -3.80 18.47 -12.06
CA ALA A 925 -3.80 17.08 -11.59
C ALA A 925 -3.26 16.96 -10.15
N ASP A 926 -2.21 17.72 -9.81
CA ASP A 926 -1.65 17.75 -8.46
C ASP A 926 -2.65 18.32 -7.44
N ILE A 927 -3.40 19.37 -7.79
CA ILE A 927 -4.48 19.92 -6.94
C ILE A 927 -5.64 18.91 -6.79
N ASP A 928 -6.00 18.17 -7.84
CA ASP A 928 -7.04 17.14 -7.77
C ASP A 928 -6.67 16.00 -6.82
N ARG A 929 -5.41 15.57 -6.80
CA ARG A 929 -4.93 14.57 -5.85
C ARG A 929 -5.03 15.05 -4.39
N VAL A 930 -4.70 16.31 -4.14
CA VAL A 930 -4.86 16.94 -2.81
C VAL A 930 -6.34 16.96 -2.42
N ARG A 931 -7.23 17.38 -3.32
CA ARG A 931 -8.69 17.40 -3.11
C ARG A 931 -9.25 16.01 -2.80
N GLU A 932 -8.83 14.99 -3.55
CA GLU A 932 -9.29 13.60 -3.35
C GLU A 932 -8.91 13.08 -1.95
N ASN A 933 -7.69 13.34 -1.50
CA ASN A 933 -7.23 12.91 -0.19
C ASN A 933 -7.96 13.66 0.95
N ILE A 934 -8.27 14.95 0.77
CA ILE A 934 -9.11 15.69 1.72
C ILE A 934 -10.55 15.15 1.72
N ALA A 935 -11.10 14.76 0.57
CA ALA A 935 -12.42 14.15 0.48
C ALA A 935 -12.49 12.79 1.17
N LYS A 936 -11.45 11.95 1.02
CA LYS A 936 -11.30 10.69 1.78
C LYS A 936 -11.22 10.94 3.28
N ALA A 937 -10.49 11.97 3.70
CA ALA A 937 -10.46 12.40 5.09
C ALA A 937 -11.85 12.79 5.58
N ALA A 938 -12.58 13.63 4.84
CA ALA A 938 -13.93 14.04 5.18
C ALA A 938 -14.90 12.85 5.31
N ALA A 939 -14.77 11.85 4.44
CA ALA A 939 -15.55 10.62 4.51
C ALA A 939 -15.20 9.77 5.76
N SER A 940 -13.92 9.70 6.12
CA SER A 940 -13.45 8.96 7.31
C SER A 940 -13.73 9.64 8.65
N VAL A 941 -14.03 10.95 8.65
CA VAL A 941 -14.44 11.69 9.86
C VAL A 941 -15.91 11.39 10.22
N GLY A 942 -16.71 10.96 9.24
CA GLY A 942 -18.07 10.43 9.44
C GLY A 942 -18.06 8.99 9.97
N ARG A 943 -18.83 8.71 11.03
CA ARG A 943 -18.86 7.40 11.72
C ARG A 943 -19.15 6.25 10.74
N SER A 944 -18.24 5.27 10.70
CA SER A 944 -18.38 4.09 9.86
C SER A 944 -19.61 3.25 10.25
N THR A 945 -20.15 2.48 9.31
CA THR A 945 -21.22 1.51 9.56
C THR A 945 -20.76 0.43 10.55
N GLU A 946 -19.49 0.05 10.51
CA GLU A 946 -18.89 -0.92 11.43
C GLU A 946 -18.90 -0.44 12.89
N ASP A 947 -18.62 0.85 13.14
CA ASP A 947 -18.65 1.42 14.50
C ASP A 947 -20.07 1.45 15.09
N ARG A 948 -21.09 1.70 14.26
CA ARG A 948 -22.50 1.67 14.69
C ARG A 948 -22.95 0.26 15.05
N LEU A 949 -22.50 -0.74 14.30
CA LEU A 949 -22.77 -2.15 14.58
C LEU A 949 -22.01 -2.66 15.80
N ALA A 950 -20.74 -2.28 15.95
CA ALA A 950 -19.94 -2.60 17.14
C ALA A 950 -20.58 -2.03 18.42
N GLN A 951 -21.09 -0.78 18.37
CA GLN A 951 -21.81 -0.19 19.49
C GLN A 951 -23.14 -0.90 19.78
N ALA A 952 -23.87 -1.36 18.77
CA ALA A 952 -25.09 -2.14 18.96
C ALA A 952 -24.79 -3.50 19.63
N LEU A 953 -23.67 -4.14 19.28
CA LEU A 953 -23.19 -5.37 19.89
C LEU A 953 -22.82 -5.16 21.38
N ASP A 954 -22.08 -4.09 21.70
CA ASP A 954 -21.69 -3.79 23.08
C ASP A 954 -22.90 -3.45 23.96
N ARG A 955 -23.87 -2.68 23.43
CA ARG A 955 -25.14 -2.44 24.14
C ARG A 955 -25.94 -3.72 24.36
N THR A 956 -25.89 -4.67 23.42
CA THR A 956 -26.53 -5.98 23.56
C THR A 956 -25.87 -6.79 24.69
N ARG A 957 -24.54 -6.75 24.83
CA ARG A 957 -23.81 -7.36 25.95
C ARG A 957 -24.16 -6.74 27.30
N GLU A 958 -24.23 -5.42 27.37
CA GLU A 958 -24.64 -4.71 28.58
C GLU A 958 -26.07 -5.09 28.99
N LEU A 959 -26.98 -5.25 28.03
CA LEU A 959 -28.34 -5.73 28.27
C LEU A 959 -28.37 -7.17 28.81
N VAL A 960 -27.58 -8.08 28.23
CA VAL A 960 -27.44 -9.47 28.71
C VAL A 960 -26.90 -9.49 30.14
N SER A 961 -25.77 -8.83 30.39
CA SER A 961 -25.12 -8.76 31.70
C SER A 961 -26.03 -8.10 32.75
N GLY A 962 -26.76 -7.05 32.35
CA GLY A 962 -27.76 -6.39 33.17
C GLY A 962 -28.87 -7.34 33.63
N LEU A 963 -29.39 -8.17 32.72
CA LEU A 963 -30.43 -9.16 33.00
C LEU A 963 -29.93 -10.38 33.80
N GLU A 964 -28.69 -10.81 33.59
CA GLU A 964 -28.04 -11.87 34.40
C GLU A 964 -27.80 -11.42 35.83
N SER A 965 -27.24 -10.22 36.00
CA SER A 965 -27.01 -9.66 37.34
C SER A 965 -28.32 -9.50 38.11
N PHE A 966 -29.42 -9.27 37.39
CA PHE A 966 -30.76 -9.16 37.95
C PHE A 966 -31.32 -10.52 38.40
N ASP A 967 -31.17 -11.56 37.58
CA ASP A 967 -31.53 -12.95 37.94
C ASP A 967 -30.74 -13.44 39.17
N ASP A 968 -29.43 -13.18 39.21
CA ASP A 968 -28.58 -13.55 40.34
C ASP A 968 -29.01 -12.86 41.64
N ARG A 969 -29.32 -11.55 41.60
CA ARG A 969 -29.84 -10.81 42.77
C ARG A 969 -31.18 -11.35 43.24
N LEU A 970 -32.05 -11.76 42.33
CA LEU A 970 -33.36 -12.33 42.66
C LEU A 970 -33.20 -13.69 43.36
N ARG A 971 -32.32 -14.55 42.83
CA ARG A 971 -31.98 -15.87 43.40
C ARG A 971 -31.32 -15.75 44.77
N GLU A 972 -30.41 -14.79 44.92
CA GLU A 972 -29.73 -14.56 46.20
C GLU A 972 -30.72 -14.09 47.27
N ARG A 973 -31.64 -13.17 46.94
CA ARG A 973 -32.70 -12.72 47.86
C ARG A 973 -33.68 -13.84 48.22
N ALA A 974 -34.03 -14.71 47.26
CA ALA A 974 -34.86 -15.89 47.52
C ALA A 974 -34.17 -16.87 48.48
N ARG A 975 -32.86 -17.11 48.30
CA ARG A 975 -32.04 -17.98 49.16
C ARG A 975 -31.87 -17.40 50.57
N GLN A 976 -31.53 -16.12 50.70
CA GLN A 976 -31.36 -15.45 51.98
C GLN A 976 -32.65 -15.48 52.84
N ARG A 977 -33.84 -15.36 52.23
CA ARG A 977 -35.12 -15.49 52.96
C ARG A 977 -35.49 -16.94 53.28
N ALA A 978 -35.10 -17.91 52.45
CA ALA A 978 -35.26 -19.34 52.77
C ALA A 978 -34.36 -19.75 53.96
N GLU A 979 -33.15 -19.21 54.04
CA GLU A 979 -32.21 -19.43 55.15
C GLU A 979 -32.64 -18.72 56.44
N ALA A 980 -33.20 -17.51 56.34
CA ALA A 980 -33.77 -16.80 57.50
C ALA A 980 -34.90 -17.59 58.18
N ARG A 981 -35.76 -18.27 57.40
CA ARG A 981 -36.82 -19.14 57.94
C ARG A 981 -36.30 -20.48 58.49
N ARG A 982 -35.20 -21.03 57.97
CA ARG A 982 -34.53 -22.19 58.59
C ARG A 982 -33.97 -21.83 59.97
N ARG A 983 -33.38 -20.64 60.11
CA ARG A 983 -32.87 -20.13 61.41
C ARG A 983 -33.96 -19.80 62.43
N GLU A 984 -35.15 -19.38 62.00
CA GLU A 984 -36.31 -19.25 62.90
C GLU A 984 -36.92 -20.61 63.32
N GLY A 985 -36.78 -21.66 62.49
CA GLY A 985 -37.16 -23.03 62.83
C GLY A 985 -36.23 -23.68 63.86
N GLU A 986 -34.91 -23.42 63.77
CA GLU A 986 -33.90 -23.95 64.70
C GLU A 986 -33.89 -23.25 66.07
N ARG A 987 -34.32 -21.99 66.15
CA ARG A 987 -34.42 -21.24 67.43
C ARG A 987 -35.57 -21.67 68.34
N ARG A 988 -36.51 -22.49 67.87
CA ARG A 988 -37.64 -22.97 68.69
C ARG A 988 -37.37 -24.29 69.42
N GLY A 989 -36.18 -24.88 69.25
CA GLY A 989 -35.80 -26.16 69.85
C GLY A 989 -34.76 -26.11 70.98
N LEU A 990 -34.29 -24.92 71.37
CA LEU A 990 -33.09 -24.78 72.23
C LEU A 990 -33.26 -23.87 73.47
N ASP A 991 -34.49 -23.61 73.93
CA ASP A 991 -34.74 -22.72 75.08
C ASP A 991 -35.63 -23.36 76.18
N GLU A 992 -35.29 -24.60 76.57
CA GLU A 992 -35.65 -25.18 77.88
C GLU A 992 -34.37 -25.61 78.60
N GLY A 993 -33.71 -24.69 79.31
CA GLY A 993 -32.76 -25.05 80.37
C GLY A 993 -31.55 -24.14 80.54
N ARG A 994 -31.71 -23.09 81.37
CA ARG A 994 -30.76 -22.55 82.39
C ARG A 994 -31.11 -21.07 82.64
N GLN A 995 -31.83 -20.73 83.72
CA GLN A 995 -31.29 -20.35 85.05
C GLN A 995 -30.09 -19.39 84.93
N SER A 996 -30.26 -18.09 85.17
CA SER A 996 -30.33 -17.39 86.47
C SER A 996 -28.98 -16.79 86.87
N GLU A 997 -29.03 -15.60 87.50
CA GLU A 997 -27.92 -14.87 88.16
C GLU A 997 -26.91 -14.17 87.22
N GLN A 998 -26.39 -12.95 87.44
CA GLN A 998 -26.49 -11.96 88.52
C GLN A 998 -25.76 -10.67 88.07
N GLN A 999 -26.47 -9.55 88.15
CA GLN A 999 -26.09 -8.25 88.77
C GLN A 999 -24.70 -7.58 88.56
N GLY A 1000 -24.75 -6.26 88.31
CA GLY A 1000 -23.75 -5.23 88.68
C GLY A 1000 -22.89 -4.70 87.52
N GLN A 1001 -22.60 -3.41 87.33
CA GLN A 1001 -22.73 -2.23 88.19
C GLN A 1001 -22.58 -0.91 87.38
N ALA A 1002 -23.17 0.16 87.92
CA ALA A 1002 -23.17 1.61 87.60
C ALA A 1002 -21.90 2.20 86.99
N GLY A 1003 -21.94 3.29 86.18
CA GLY A 1003 -22.44 4.67 86.42
C GLY A 1003 -21.35 5.63 85.86
N GLY A 1004 -21.54 6.90 85.51
CA GLY A 1004 -22.66 7.84 85.52
C GLY A 1004 -22.22 9.14 84.82
N ASP A 1005 -23.18 10.07 84.70
CA ASP A 1005 -23.07 11.54 84.76
C ASP A 1005 -22.14 12.31 83.78
N GLN A 1006 -22.41 13.56 83.39
CA GLN A 1006 -23.60 14.44 83.32
C GLN A 1006 -23.07 15.75 82.69
N ARG A 1007 -23.93 16.42 81.90
CA ARG A 1007 -24.05 17.90 81.72
C ARG A 1007 -22.86 18.66 81.10
N GLY A 1008 -23.08 19.72 80.32
CA GLY A 1008 -24.30 20.43 79.94
C GLY A 1008 -23.99 21.71 79.13
N GLU A 1009 -25.09 22.34 78.69
CA GLU A 1009 -25.28 23.78 78.38
C GLU A 1009 -24.60 24.37 77.14
N ASP A 1010 -25.18 25.30 76.37
CA ASP A 1010 -26.56 25.80 76.17
C ASP A 1010 -26.52 26.65 74.88
N ARG A 1011 -27.49 26.48 73.95
CA ARG A 1011 -28.54 27.44 73.54
C ARG A 1011 -28.18 28.93 73.40
N GLN A 1012 -28.45 29.50 72.22
CA GLN A 1012 -29.52 30.48 71.89
C GLN A 1012 -29.19 31.19 70.55
N GLY A 1013 -30.11 31.16 69.57
CA GLY A 1013 -30.88 32.34 69.12
C GLY A 1013 -30.30 32.83 67.77
N GLU A 1014 -31.00 33.32 66.75
CA GLU A 1014 -32.36 33.81 66.53
C GLU A 1014 -32.56 33.97 64.99
N GLN A 1015 -33.82 33.81 64.52
CA GLN A 1015 -34.58 34.63 63.54
C GLN A 1015 -33.98 34.98 62.14
N GLN A 1016 -34.72 35.17 61.02
CA GLN A 1016 -36.14 35.15 60.64
C GLN A 1016 -36.25 35.33 59.10
N ARG A 1017 -37.43 34.97 58.55
CA ARG A 1017 -38.09 35.49 57.32
C ARG A 1017 -37.53 35.03 55.95
N GLU A 1018 -38.33 34.77 54.90
CA GLU A 1018 -39.72 35.16 54.59
C GLU A 1018 -40.32 34.30 53.45
N GLY A 1019 -41.63 34.01 53.54
CA GLY A 1019 -42.63 33.88 52.44
C GLY A 1019 -42.51 32.72 51.43
N GLN A 1020 -43.58 32.07 50.95
CA GLN A 1020 -45.02 32.29 51.05
C GLN A 1020 -45.77 31.09 50.42
N GLN A 1021 -46.84 30.63 51.10
CA GLN A 1021 -48.10 29.97 50.65
C GLN A 1021 -48.08 28.82 49.60
N GLY A 1022 -48.85 27.74 49.74
CA GLY A 1022 -49.89 27.44 50.72
C GLY A 1022 -50.97 26.50 50.14
N GLY A 1023 -51.26 25.43 50.89
CA GLY A 1023 -52.60 24.84 51.02
C GLY A 1023 -52.83 23.45 50.41
N GLN A 1024 -53.66 22.57 50.98
CA GLN A 1024 -54.33 22.47 52.28
C GLN A 1024 -55.05 21.10 52.31
N ALA A 1025 -55.42 20.66 53.52
CA ALA A 1025 -56.46 19.68 53.87
C ALA A 1025 -56.05 18.22 54.15
N ALA A 1026 -56.44 17.83 55.37
CA ALA A 1026 -56.20 16.60 56.11
C ALA A 1026 -57.47 15.70 56.05
N PRO A 1027 -57.76 14.86 57.07
CA PRO A 1027 -57.23 13.51 57.35
C PRO A 1027 -58.37 12.47 57.47
N GLN A 1028 -58.12 11.28 58.05
CA GLN A 1028 -58.86 10.69 59.21
C GLN A 1028 -59.09 9.16 59.15
N SER A 1029 -58.76 8.50 60.29
CA SER A 1029 -59.37 7.31 60.96
C SER A 1029 -59.60 5.98 60.22
N GLY A 1030 -59.53 4.79 60.85
CA GLY A 1030 -59.34 4.39 62.26
C GLY A 1030 -59.85 2.96 62.52
N ALA A 1031 -59.41 2.38 63.66
CA ALA A 1031 -60.04 1.30 64.48
C ALA A 1031 -60.26 -0.11 63.87
N ALA A 1032 -60.40 -1.23 64.60
CA ALA A 1032 -60.04 -1.74 65.93
C ALA A 1032 -60.64 -3.19 66.03
N GLY A 1033 -60.08 -4.07 66.87
CA GLY A 1033 -60.83 -5.18 67.52
C GLY A 1033 -60.36 -6.63 67.28
N GLY A 1034 -59.96 -7.34 68.36
CA GLY A 1034 -59.86 -8.82 68.43
C GLY A 1034 -61.17 -9.46 68.94
N PRO A 1035 -61.21 -10.63 69.64
CA PRO A 1035 -60.25 -11.74 69.84
C PRO A 1035 -60.89 -13.17 69.63
N THR A 1036 -60.12 -14.29 69.71
CA THR A 1036 -60.42 -15.64 70.32
C THR A 1036 -59.74 -16.86 69.65
N GLN A 1037 -59.38 -17.85 70.49
CA GLN A 1037 -58.81 -19.20 70.27
C GLN A 1037 -59.90 -20.27 70.62
N PRO A 1038 -59.75 -21.62 70.54
CA PRO A 1038 -58.69 -22.51 69.99
C PRO A 1038 -59.21 -23.77 69.20
N GLY A 1039 -58.33 -24.61 68.63
CA GLY A 1039 -58.62 -26.06 68.44
C GLY A 1039 -58.03 -26.84 67.24
N ALA A 1040 -57.16 -27.81 67.57
CA ALA A 1040 -56.86 -29.09 66.90
C ALA A 1040 -56.07 -29.16 65.56
N ARG A 1041 -55.25 -30.22 65.49
CA ARG A 1041 -54.04 -30.45 64.69
C ARG A 1041 -54.28 -31.67 63.78
N GLU A 1042 -53.79 -31.67 62.54
CA GLU A 1042 -53.15 -32.82 61.88
C GLU A 1042 -52.29 -32.35 60.67
N PRO A 1043 -51.26 -33.13 60.24
CA PRO A 1043 -50.06 -32.58 59.60
C PRO A 1043 -49.86 -32.97 58.13
N GLY A 1044 -49.34 -32.06 57.29
CA GLY A 1044 -48.79 -32.42 55.98
C GLY A 1044 -48.36 -31.25 55.10
N GLY A 1045 -47.07 -31.21 54.72
CA GLY A 1045 -46.56 -30.53 53.52
C GLY A 1045 -46.35 -29.01 53.57
N TYR A 1046 -45.19 -28.54 54.02
CA TYR A 1046 -44.78 -27.14 53.89
C TYR A 1046 -44.14 -26.87 52.52
N GLY A 1047 -44.87 -26.21 51.63
CA GLY A 1047 -44.39 -25.62 50.37
C GLY A 1047 -45.30 -24.47 49.94
N GLY A 1048 -45.26 -23.34 50.66
CA GLY A 1048 -46.02 -22.14 50.29
C GLY A 1048 -45.18 -21.18 49.45
N PRO A 1049 -45.75 -20.50 48.42
CA PRO A 1049 -45.01 -19.63 47.52
C PRO A 1049 -44.40 -18.43 48.26
N ILE A 1050 -43.16 -18.11 47.91
CA ILE A 1050 -42.40 -16.96 48.40
C ILE A 1050 -43.11 -15.70 47.88
N ARG A 1051 -43.47 -14.75 48.75
CA ARG A 1051 -44.04 -13.45 48.34
C ARG A 1051 -42.96 -12.37 48.36
N LEU A 1052 -42.74 -11.70 47.23
CA LEU A 1052 -41.96 -10.47 47.13
C LEU A 1052 -42.69 -9.32 47.86
N GLY A 1053 -41.94 -8.37 48.45
CA GLY A 1053 -42.55 -7.18 49.07
C GLY A 1053 -43.05 -6.19 48.02
N GLU A 1054 -44.06 -5.37 48.34
CA GLU A 1054 -44.62 -4.38 47.39
C GLU A 1054 -43.58 -3.39 46.85
N ASP A 1055 -42.58 -3.02 47.66
CA ASP A 1055 -41.47 -2.15 47.24
C ASP A 1055 -40.52 -2.84 46.25
N ASP A 1056 -40.21 -4.12 46.50
CA ASP A 1056 -39.38 -4.93 45.60
C ASP A 1056 -40.07 -5.10 44.24
N ILE A 1057 -41.40 -5.30 44.23
CA ILE A 1057 -42.21 -5.43 43.01
C ILE A 1057 -42.21 -4.13 42.20
N ARG A 1058 -42.29 -2.96 42.86
CA ARG A 1058 -42.24 -1.66 42.19
C ARG A 1058 -40.86 -1.38 41.58
N GLN A 1059 -39.79 -1.70 42.31
CA GLN A 1059 -38.42 -1.57 41.82
C GLN A 1059 -38.17 -2.52 40.63
N PHE A 1060 -38.61 -3.77 40.73
CA PHE A 1060 -38.52 -4.79 39.69
C PHE A 1060 -39.20 -4.36 38.39
N ARG A 1061 -40.42 -3.80 38.47
CA ARG A 1061 -41.15 -3.34 37.28
C ARG A 1061 -40.46 -2.16 36.59
N ARG A 1062 -39.84 -1.26 37.35
CA ARG A 1062 -39.12 -0.09 36.79
C ARG A 1062 -37.86 -0.53 36.07
N GLU A 1063 -37.08 -1.43 36.67
CA GLU A 1063 -35.85 -1.97 36.07
C GLU A 1063 -36.17 -2.74 34.77
N LEU A 1064 -37.22 -3.56 34.75
CA LEU A 1064 -37.67 -4.23 33.52
C LEU A 1064 -38.13 -3.27 32.42
N GLN A 1065 -38.77 -2.15 32.78
CA GLN A 1065 -39.19 -1.13 31.81
C GLN A 1065 -37.98 -0.46 31.15
N GLU A 1066 -36.91 -0.21 31.91
CA GLU A 1066 -35.65 0.34 31.39
C GLU A 1066 -34.96 -0.65 30.44
N ARG A 1067 -34.88 -1.94 30.83
CA ARG A 1067 -34.32 -3.00 29.95
C ARG A 1067 -35.12 -3.19 28.67
N GLN A 1068 -36.45 -3.05 28.71
CA GLN A 1068 -37.27 -3.07 27.51
C GLN A 1068 -36.98 -1.87 26.60
N ALA A 1069 -36.82 -0.67 27.16
CA ALA A 1069 -36.51 0.53 26.38
C ALA A 1069 -35.13 0.45 25.71
N GLU A 1070 -34.14 -0.11 26.40
CA GLU A 1070 -32.80 -0.40 25.86
C GLU A 1070 -32.87 -1.39 24.68
N ALA A 1071 -33.61 -2.50 24.82
CA ALA A 1071 -33.81 -3.47 23.75
C ALA A 1071 -34.51 -2.85 22.51
N GLU A 1072 -35.49 -1.97 22.70
CA GLU A 1072 -36.16 -1.27 21.60
C GLU A 1072 -35.25 -0.23 20.90
N GLN A 1073 -34.29 0.36 21.62
CA GLN A 1073 -33.28 1.23 21.01
C GLN A 1073 -32.30 0.44 20.14
N ILE A 1074 -31.79 -0.70 20.65
CA ILE A 1074 -30.91 -1.61 19.90
C ILE A 1074 -31.61 -2.06 18.61
N ARG A 1075 -32.90 -2.42 18.70
CA ARG A 1075 -33.70 -2.79 17.53
C ARG A 1075 -33.75 -1.69 16.47
N ARG A 1076 -33.99 -0.44 16.87
CA ARG A 1076 -34.06 0.69 15.92
C ARG A 1076 -32.72 0.91 15.20
N THR A 1077 -31.61 0.82 15.92
CA THR A 1077 -30.26 0.96 15.33
C THR A 1077 -29.98 -0.16 14.33
N LEU A 1078 -30.26 -1.41 14.69
CA LEU A 1078 -30.01 -2.56 13.81
C LEU A 1078 -30.92 -2.59 12.58
N GLN A 1079 -32.17 -2.14 12.71
CA GLN A 1079 -33.11 -2.04 11.61
C GLN A 1079 -32.69 -0.96 10.58
N GLN A 1080 -32.05 0.13 11.04
CA GLN A 1080 -31.52 1.18 10.14
C GLN A 1080 -30.33 0.69 9.31
N GLU A 1081 -29.54 -0.25 9.84
CA GLU A 1081 -28.39 -0.86 9.15
C GLU A 1081 -28.76 -2.12 8.35
N GLY A 1082 -30.04 -2.46 8.25
CA GLY A 1082 -30.52 -3.60 7.45
C GLY A 1082 -30.24 -4.99 8.04
N ILE A 1083 -29.95 -5.09 9.35
CA ILE A 1083 -29.75 -6.37 10.04
C ILE A 1083 -31.10 -7.00 10.43
N ASP A 1084 -31.19 -8.33 10.36
CA ASP A 1084 -32.37 -9.07 10.80
C ASP A 1084 -32.56 -8.94 12.32
N VAL A 1085 -33.68 -8.33 12.72
CA VAL A 1085 -34.05 -8.09 14.11
C VAL A 1085 -35.09 -9.08 14.64
N ALA A 1086 -35.50 -10.09 13.85
CA ALA A 1086 -36.54 -11.04 14.25
C ALA A 1086 -36.27 -11.76 15.60
N PRO A 1087 -35.03 -12.20 15.92
CA PRO A 1087 -34.74 -12.80 17.23
C PRO A 1087 -34.81 -11.79 18.40
N LEU A 1088 -34.45 -10.53 18.14
CA LEU A 1088 -34.55 -9.45 19.13
C LEU A 1088 -36.01 -9.04 19.37
N ASP A 1089 -36.86 -9.06 18.34
CA ASP A 1089 -38.30 -8.79 18.48
C ASP A 1089 -39.03 -9.83 19.34
N GLU A 1090 -38.63 -11.10 19.24
CA GLU A 1090 -39.15 -12.16 20.11
C GLU A 1090 -38.74 -11.94 21.58
N THR A 1091 -37.51 -11.49 21.80
CA THR A 1091 -37.03 -11.14 23.14
C THR A 1091 -37.78 -9.93 23.71
N ILE A 1092 -37.98 -8.88 22.92
CA ILE A 1092 -38.76 -7.69 23.33
C ILE A 1092 -40.20 -8.08 23.67
N ARG A 1093 -40.80 -9.03 22.93
CA ARG A 1093 -42.13 -9.56 23.24
C ARG A 1093 -42.16 -10.27 24.59
N ARG A 1094 -41.18 -11.12 24.89
CA ARG A 1094 -41.06 -11.82 26.18
C ARG A 1094 -40.79 -10.85 27.33
N LEU A 1095 -39.99 -9.79 27.13
CA LEU A 1095 -39.81 -8.72 28.11
C LEU A 1095 -41.13 -8.00 28.43
N ARG A 1096 -41.99 -7.77 27.42
CA ARG A 1096 -43.34 -7.21 27.64
C ARG A 1096 -44.27 -8.17 28.38
N GLU A 1097 -44.18 -9.47 28.10
CA GLU A 1097 -44.92 -10.51 28.81
C GLU A 1097 -44.48 -10.59 30.27
N LEU A 1098 -43.18 -10.52 30.54
CA LEU A 1098 -42.60 -10.49 31.88
C LEU A 1098 -43.06 -9.26 32.67
N HIS A 1099 -43.09 -8.09 32.03
CA HIS A 1099 -43.56 -6.85 32.65
C HIS A 1099 -45.05 -6.92 33.03
N ARG A 1100 -45.86 -7.69 32.28
CA ARG A 1100 -47.30 -7.89 32.51
C ARG A 1100 -47.63 -9.10 33.40
N ALA A 1101 -46.66 -9.98 33.65
CA ALA A 1101 -46.87 -11.20 34.42
C ALA A 1101 -47.19 -10.91 35.90
N ASN A 1102 -47.95 -11.81 36.53
CA ASN A 1102 -48.22 -11.72 37.96
C ASN A 1102 -46.96 -12.14 38.75
N LEU A 1103 -46.34 -11.17 39.43
CA LEU A 1103 -45.05 -11.31 40.12
C LEU A 1103 -45.14 -12.09 41.45
N GLU A 1104 -46.31 -12.65 41.74
CA GLU A 1104 -46.55 -13.53 42.88
C GLU A 1104 -46.11 -14.99 42.60
N ASP A 1105 -46.01 -15.39 41.32
CA ASP A 1105 -45.50 -16.72 40.92
C ASP A 1105 -44.04 -16.61 40.45
N LEU A 1106 -43.13 -16.64 41.43
CA LEU A 1106 -41.68 -16.56 41.21
C LEU A 1106 -41.15 -17.66 40.27
N ALA A 1107 -41.73 -18.85 40.28
CA ALA A 1107 -41.25 -19.95 39.43
C ALA A 1107 -41.58 -19.72 37.95
N ALA A 1108 -42.70 -19.06 37.65
CA ALA A 1108 -43.04 -18.66 36.29
C ALA A 1108 -42.15 -17.51 35.79
N VAL A 1109 -41.85 -16.54 36.66
CA VAL A 1109 -40.96 -15.39 36.39
C VAL A 1109 -39.53 -15.87 36.09
N GLU A 1110 -39.00 -16.80 36.87
CA GLU A 1110 -37.65 -17.37 36.68
C GLU A 1110 -37.50 -18.09 35.33
N ARG A 1111 -38.49 -18.88 34.93
CA ARG A 1111 -38.45 -19.59 33.64
C ARG A 1111 -38.45 -18.62 32.46
N LEU A 1112 -39.28 -17.58 32.54
CA LEU A 1112 -39.41 -16.60 31.47
C LEU A 1112 -38.15 -15.71 31.37
N GLN A 1113 -37.52 -15.38 32.50
CA GLN A 1113 -36.23 -14.69 32.53
C GLN A 1113 -35.09 -15.52 31.94
N ALA A 1114 -34.98 -16.79 32.31
CA ALA A 1114 -33.96 -17.69 31.75
C ALA A 1114 -34.08 -17.80 30.22
N GLN A 1115 -35.31 -17.81 29.70
CA GLN A 1115 -35.56 -17.83 28.25
C GLN A 1115 -35.22 -16.50 27.56
N ILE A 1116 -35.42 -15.36 28.22
CA ILE A 1116 -35.02 -14.03 27.70
C ILE A 1116 -33.50 -13.90 27.61
N VAL A 1117 -32.79 -14.32 28.67
CA VAL A 1117 -31.32 -14.28 28.70
C VAL A 1117 -30.73 -15.22 27.65
N ALA A 1118 -31.27 -16.44 27.52
CA ALA A 1118 -30.84 -17.37 26.48
C ALA A 1118 -31.04 -16.80 25.06
N GLY A 1119 -32.21 -16.24 24.77
CA GLY A 1119 -32.52 -15.62 23.47
C GLY A 1119 -31.60 -14.44 23.13
N LEU A 1120 -31.27 -13.58 24.11
CA LEU A 1120 -30.34 -12.48 23.91
C LEU A 1120 -28.89 -12.93 23.70
N LYS A 1121 -28.46 -14.01 24.36
CA LYS A 1121 -27.11 -14.59 24.14
C LYS A 1121 -26.97 -15.18 22.75
N GLU A 1122 -27.98 -15.89 22.28
CA GLU A 1122 -28.02 -16.40 20.90
C GLU A 1122 -27.98 -15.26 19.90
N PHE A 1123 -28.74 -14.20 20.15
CA PHE A 1123 -28.75 -13.00 19.31
C PHE A 1123 -27.41 -12.25 19.33
N GLU A 1124 -26.80 -12.03 20.50
CA GLU A 1124 -25.48 -11.41 20.65
C GLU A 1124 -24.42 -12.20 19.89
N TYR A 1125 -24.45 -13.54 20.00
CA TYR A 1125 -23.52 -14.42 19.31
C TYR A 1125 -23.69 -14.36 17.79
N ALA A 1126 -24.93 -14.33 17.29
CA ALA A 1126 -25.22 -14.16 15.87
C ALA A 1126 -24.78 -12.78 15.35
N LEU A 1127 -25.08 -11.71 16.09
CA LEU A 1127 -24.69 -10.34 15.75
C LEU A 1127 -23.17 -10.18 15.76
N ARG A 1128 -22.47 -10.78 16.73
CA ARG A 1128 -21.00 -10.81 16.78
C ARG A 1128 -20.41 -11.51 15.56
N ARG A 1129 -20.96 -12.67 15.18
CA ARG A 1129 -20.52 -13.43 14.01
C ARG A 1129 -20.69 -12.62 12.72
N GLN A 1130 -21.80 -11.89 12.61
CA GLN A 1130 -22.09 -11.05 11.45
C GLN A 1130 -21.18 -9.81 11.36
N ILE A 1131 -20.80 -9.22 12.50
CA ILE A 1131 -19.93 -8.04 12.55
C ILE A 1131 -18.46 -8.39 12.37
N GLN A 1132 -18.00 -9.50 12.94
CA GLN A 1132 -16.57 -9.84 12.97
C GLN A 1132 -16.10 -10.61 11.73
N GLY A 1133 -17.04 -11.10 10.89
CA GLY A 1133 -16.72 -12.03 9.79
C GLY A 1133 -16.08 -13.33 10.29
N ASP A 1134 -15.91 -14.32 9.42
CA ASP A 1134 -15.19 -15.58 9.73
C ASP A 1134 -13.65 -15.38 9.89
N GLU A 1135 -13.17 -14.15 10.09
CA GLU A 1135 -11.75 -13.79 9.97
C GLU A 1135 -10.92 -13.87 11.26
N ARG A 1136 -11.51 -14.13 12.43
CA ARG A 1136 -10.74 -14.22 13.69
C ARG A 1136 -10.28 -15.62 14.11
N GLU A 1137 -10.59 -16.66 13.33
CA GLU A 1137 -9.91 -17.96 13.43
C GLU A 1137 -8.75 -18.13 12.43
N ARG A 1138 -8.43 -17.09 11.64
CA ARG A 1138 -7.38 -17.13 10.58
C ARG A 1138 -6.10 -16.35 10.90
N LEU A 1139 -5.87 -15.93 12.15
CA LEU A 1139 -4.61 -15.30 12.55
C LEU A 1139 -3.67 -16.32 13.21
N PHE A 1140 -3.33 -17.36 12.45
CA PHE A 1140 -2.03 -18.05 12.42
C PHE A 1140 -2.07 -18.90 11.15
N LEU A 1141 -0.99 -18.84 10.35
CA LEU A 1141 -0.77 -19.46 9.04
C LEU A 1141 -1.06 -18.56 7.84
N SER A 1142 0.00 -17.86 7.41
CA SER A 1142 0.24 -17.59 6.00
C SER A 1142 0.18 -18.90 5.20
N GLY A 1143 -0.47 -18.87 4.05
CA GLY A 1143 -0.32 -19.87 3.00
C GLY A 1143 -1.35 -21.00 3.02
N SER A 1144 -2.49 -20.79 2.37
CA SER A 1144 -3.01 -21.79 1.43
C SER A 1144 -4.05 -21.14 0.53
N ASP A 1145 -3.76 -21.19 -0.76
CA ASP A 1145 -4.59 -20.72 -1.85
C ASP A 1145 -5.95 -21.43 -1.90
N ASP A 1146 -6.92 -20.69 -2.46
CA ASP A 1146 -8.28 -21.11 -2.71
C ASP A 1146 -8.38 -22.46 -3.43
N VAL A 1147 -9.08 -23.42 -2.81
CA VAL A 1147 -9.58 -24.61 -3.53
C VAL A 1147 -10.82 -24.20 -4.34
N PRO A 1148 -10.79 -24.33 -5.68
CA PRO A 1148 -11.93 -24.01 -6.53
C PRO A 1148 -13.20 -24.77 -6.13
N ALA A 1149 -14.36 -24.13 -6.27
CA ALA A 1149 -15.65 -24.66 -5.79
C ALA A 1149 -16.04 -26.04 -6.35
N GLU A 1150 -15.45 -26.46 -7.47
CA GLU A 1150 -15.69 -27.77 -8.09
C GLU A 1150 -15.06 -28.93 -7.32
N TYR A 1151 -13.89 -28.73 -6.69
CA TYR A 1151 -13.22 -29.76 -5.90
C TYR A 1151 -13.85 -29.99 -4.53
N ARG A 1152 -14.56 -28.99 -3.99
CA ARG A 1152 -15.28 -29.09 -2.72
C ARG A 1152 -16.41 -30.12 -2.77
N LYS A 1153 -17.07 -30.27 -3.92
CA LYS A 1153 -18.13 -31.27 -4.14
C LYS A 1153 -17.59 -32.71 -4.23
N LEU A 1154 -16.44 -32.90 -4.86
CA LEU A 1154 -15.80 -34.22 -4.98
C LEU A 1154 -15.25 -34.72 -3.64
N VAL A 1155 -14.73 -33.80 -2.81
CA VAL A 1155 -14.31 -34.11 -1.44
C VAL A 1155 -15.52 -34.43 -0.56
N GLU A 1156 -16.63 -33.70 -0.69
CA GLU A 1156 -17.90 -34.04 -0.01
C GLU A 1156 -18.44 -35.41 -0.44
N GLU A 1157 -18.41 -35.76 -1.73
CA GLU A 1157 -18.81 -37.08 -2.21
C GLU A 1157 -17.89 -38.20 -1.71
N TYR A 1158 -16.59 -37.96 -1.63
CA TYR A 1158 -15.62 -38.90 -1.08
C TYR A 1158 -15.88 -39.21 0.41
N TYR A 1159 -16.13 -38.20 1.24
CA TYR A 1159 -16.47 -38.39 2.65
C TYR A 1159 -17.90 -38.94 2.87
N ARG A 1160 -18.83 -38.69 1.94
CA ARG A 1160 -20.17 -39.29 1.94
C ARG A 1160 -20.15 -40.78 1.57
N ALA A 1161 -19.26 -41.19 0.66
CA ALA A 1161 -19.04 -42.59 0.32
C ALA A 1161 -18.38 -43.37 1.48
N LEU A 1162 -17.46 -42.74 2.23
CA LEU A 1162 -16.82 -43.33 3.40
C LEU A 1162 -17.76 -43.47 4.62
N SER A 1163 -18.77 -42.61 4.74
CA SER A 1163 -19.75 -42.67 5.85
C SER A 1163 -20.97 -43.56 5.58
N GLY A 1164 -21.16 -44.05 4.34
CA GLY A 1164 -22.27 -44.94 3.96
C GLY A 1164 -22.03 -46.44 4.15
N GLY A 1165 -20.82 -46.87 4.50
CA GLY A 1165 -20.43 -48.28 4.52
C GLY A 1165 -20.38 -48.94 5.90
N ARG A 1166 -21.52 -49.15 6.57
CA ARG A 1166 -21.75 -50.25 7.54
C ARG A 1166 -23.19 -50.29 8.07
N ARG A 1167 -24.04 -51.10 7.41
CA ARG A 1167 -25.13 -51.83 8.06
C ARG A 1167 -25.00 -53.30 7.67
N SER A 1168 -24.91 -54.17 8.67
CA SER A 1168 -25.13 -55.62 8.60
C SER A 1168 -25.86 -56.02 9.88
N PRO A 1169 -26.64 -57.12 9.89
CA PRO A 1169 -26.85 -58.10 8.83
C PRO A 1169 -28.01 -57.78 7.88
#